data_AF-A0A7Y6QRI2-F1
#
_entry.id   AF-A0A7Y6QRI2-F1
#
_cell.length_a   1.000
_cell.length_b   1.000
_cell.length_c   1.000
_cell.angle_alpha   90.00
_cell.angle_beta   90.00
_cell.angle_gamma   90.00
#
_symmetry.space_group_name_H-M   'P 1'
#
loop_
_entity.id
_entity.type
_entity.pdbx_description
1 polymer ?
#
loop_
_entity_poly.entity_id
_entity_poly.type
_entity_poly.pdbx_seq_one_letter_code
_entity_poly.pdbx_strand_id
1 'polypeptide(L)'
;MRNSGPDQNTSNQKIEVQKLSEKAETAIKEYPSKSRKEGGFISNVLKNSAEKGNILVVGYSPTGGGHTGRSLNIVHKALKENKLDKNSTVILHAPSKWMGKKDRPQDLAKLTVALQEKGVNVILAEATKSVQGYIRPDGSSDDPEILKGLSKAAQRTGERITDLDHAECYRPATDAAPMLDSECRTALVERAQKELDILVSMDAKELMDSLQSHIGDKIKDVKVLTDMDPALQKAARQAGVLDDNRVDQQNHAILLSKTESNCVGSKALLAKVLSGNREKVAHIGLGDKNSLQRLTKVFEDLDIQPGSKKSDIKEKVSQYIVKNAYNFKVPETPLEPAEVARIEALNPQKDLPQEERTLRIIEDQVRGALFHENIKNNPENAKNIVYVYAHGNQNKIAEYINARMKDDPVKDHYKETLFVFCGKDAVLAKDDAGKMATGIDAMSMAYIADGDGITTMGAGTNGEYAFMHDKGGSDSRLLALPIQGHDEQKANANNLEKRFSDYVKLRKDAAHESDAVPQDKEKNLTQDLDDFIKKSHLEALQKKYDVNAVEGLTEIIKESGYVEEAYEMLFSDDIGRNKGDEEFRKAEIELYNSPLMRANRKFVKMMFQAFDQMEKKMEAGGIDENTELSIKITSKESATIVSIKELREKMSTMEGMLEIINKNNIEGSTGNIKNKTESQEKKKQLEDAVLAKDVNMKNMILLEDSIKFFKEFTGNAENINGKMHEKMEELKEEFGEKMVTGF
;
A
#
# COMPACT_ATOMS: atom_id res chain seq x y z
N MET A 1 38.18 9.73 56.24
CA MET A 1 36.80 9.22 56.38
C MET A 1 35.83 10.38 56.21
N ARG A 2 35.16 10.49 55.05
CA ARG A 2 33.97 11.33 54.86
C ARG A 2 32.88 10.40 54.35
N ASN A 3 31.82 10.24 55.15
CA ASN A 3 30.64 9.46 54.82
C ASN A 3 29.83 10.22 53.74
N SER A 4 29.74 9.64 52.54
CA SER A 4 28.76 10.01 51.54
C SER A 4 27.41 9.42 51.95
N GLY A 5 26.46 10.27 52.36
CA GLY A 5 25.10 9.87 52.67
C GLY A 5 24.35 9.36 51.43
N PRO A 6 23.29 8.57 51.60
CA PRO A 6 22.51 8.02 50.50
C PRO A 6 21.86 9.13 49.68
N ASP A 7 22.01 9.00 48.37
CA ASP A 7 21.67 9.96 47.33
C ASP A 7 20.14 10.17 47.26
N GLN A 8 19.63 11.19 47.94
CA GLN A 8 18.19 11.51 48.05
C GLN A 8 17.50 11.66 46.68
N ASN A 9 18.26 11.95 45.62
CA ASN A 9 17.75 12.12 44.27
C ASN A 9 17.20 10.81 43.67
N THR A 10 17.81 9.66 43.97
CA THR A 10 17.34 8.35 43.47
C THR A 10 16.08 7.85 44.19
N SER A 11 15.85 8.29 45.42
CA SER A 11 14.63 7.94 46.17
C SER A 11 13.40 8.70 45.65
N ASN A 12 13.56 9.98 45.30
CA ASN A 12 12.45 10.78 44.77
C ASN A 12 12.03 10.33 43.37
N GLN A 13 13.00 9.99 42.50
CA GLN A 13 12.71 9.44 41.17
C GLN A 13 11.94 8.11 41.24
N LYS A 14 12.29 7.22 42.19
CA LYS A 14 11.57 5.94 42.38
C LYS A 14 10.12 6.14 42.83
N ILE A 15 9.87 7.10 43.73
CA ILE A 15 8.52 7.41 44.22
C ILE A 15 7.65 8.00 43.10
N GLU A 16 8.23 8.84 42.23
CA GLU A 16 7.53 9.44 41.11
C GLU A 16 7.16 8.40 40.05
N VAL A 17 8.10 7.52 39.67
CA VAL A 17 7.84 6.40 38.75
C VAL A 17 6.76 5.45 39.30
N GLN A 18 6.77 5.18 40.60
CA GLN A 18 5.76 4.32 41.23
C GLN A 18 4.36 4.95 41.21
N LYS A 19 4.24 6.25 41.50
CA LYS A 19 2.96 6.98 41.40
C LYS A 19 2.42 7.02 39.98
N LEU A 20 3.29 7.19 38.99
CA LEU A 20 2.91 7.18 37.58
C LEU A 20 2.43 5.80 37.13
N SER A 21 3.10 4.74 37.58
CA SER A 21 2.67 3.34 37.36
C SER A 21 1.30 3.05 37.97
N GLU A 22 1.06 3.47 39.21
CA GLU A 22 -0.24 3.30 39.89
C GLU A 22 -1.37 4.07 39.19
N LYS A 23 -1.06 5.27 38.68
CA LYS A 23 -2.01 6.09 37.91
C LYS A 23 -2.36 5.44 36.57
N ALA A 24 -1.37 4.94 35.84
CA ALA A 24 -1.58 4.22 34.59
C ALA A 24 -2.39 2.92 34.80
N GLU A 25 -2.10 2.16 35.86
CA GLU A 25 -2.88 0.98 36.22
C GLU A 25 -4.34 1.31 36.58
N THR A 26 -4.56 2.43 37.27
CA THR A 26 -5.91 2.91 37.61
C THR A 26 -6.68 3.32 36.36
N ALA A 27 -6.05 4.10 35.46
CA ALA A 27 -6.65 4.45 34.17
C ALA A 27 -6.97 3.21 33.32
N ILE A 28 -6.10 2.20 33.31
CA ILE A 28 -6.36 0.91 32.64
C ILE A 28 -7.58 0.19 33.24
N LYS A 29 -7.76 0.23 34.57
CA LYS A 29 -8.90 -0.40 35.25
C LYS A 29 -10.21 0.35 35.02
N GLU A 30 -10.16 1.68 34.95
CA GLU A 30 -11.33 2.53 34.76
C GLU A 30 -11.79 2.62 33.30
N TYR A 31 -10.88 2.41 32.34
CA TYR A 31 -11.24 2.28 30.93
C TYR A 31 -11.84 0.90 30.65
N PRO A 32 -13.10 0.83 30.20
CA PRO A 32 -13.79 -0.44 30.05
C PRO A 32 -13.05 -1.36 29.07
N SER A 33 -12.75 -2.58 29.53
CA SER A 33 -12.17 -3.65 28.70
C SER A 33 -13.16 -4.16 27.66
N LYS A 34 -12.64 -4.89 26.66
CA LYS A 34 -13.44 -5.67 25.70
C LYS A 34 -14.61 -6.38 26.40
N SER A 35 -15.83 -6.17 25.93
CA SER A 35 -16.98 -6.98 26.34
C SER A 35 -17.23 -8.06 25.29
N ARG A 36 -16.69 -9.28 25.51
CA ARG A 36 -16.89 -10.44 24.63
C ARG A 36 -18.14 -11.27 24.94
N LYS A 37 -18.95 -10.96 25.97
CA LYS A 37 -19.82 -11.98 26.60
C LYS A 37 -21.26 -11.60 26.95
N GLU A 38 -21.72 -10.39 26.67
CA GLU A 38 -23.13 -10.05 26.89
C GLU A 38 -23.87 -10.09 25.55
N GLY A 39 -24.47 -11.23 25.22
CA GLY A 39 -25.26 -11.40 23.99
C GLY A 39 -26.31 -10.29 23.86
N GLY A 40 -26.37 -9.65 22.70
CA GLY A 40 -27.27 -8.52 22.41
C GLY A 40 -26.72 -7.14 22.77
N PHE A 41 -25.55 -7.00 23.41
CA PHE A 41 -24.93 -5.69 23.65
C PHE A 41 -24.57 -5.00 22.33
N ILE A 42 -23.85 -5.69 21.43
CA ILE A 42 -23.45 -5.13 20.14
C ILE A 42 -24.70 -4.82 19.31
N SER A 43 -25.69 -5.72 19.29
CA SER A 43 -26.99 -5.44 18.67
C SER A 43 -27.62 -4.12 19.16
N ASN A 44 -27.61 -3.85 20.47
CA ASN A 44 -28.16 -2.60 21.02
C ASN A 44 -27.31 -1.38 20.62
N VAL A 45 -25.98 -1.48 20.67
CA VAL A 45 -25.07 -0.42 20.22
C VAL A 45 -25.31 -0.08 18.75
N LEU A 46 -25.37 -1.10 17.88
CA LEU A 46 -25.62 -0.92 16.46
C LEU A 46 -26.99 -0.29 16.19
N LYS A 47 -28.06 -0.75 16.87
CA LYS A 47 -29.39 -0.15 16.73
C LYS A 47 -29.42 1.33 17.13
N ASN A 48 -28.79 1.66 18.26
CA ASN A 48 -28.71 3.04 18.76
C ASN A 48 -27.91 3.94 17.80
N SER A 49 -26.78 3.47 17.26
CA SER A 49 -26.01 4.23 16.27
C SER A 49 -26.75 4.37 14.94
N ALA A 50 -27.45 3.32 14.50
CA ALA A 50 -28.23 3.34 13.27
C ALA A 50 -29.42 4.31 13.35
N GLU A 51 -30.06 4.46 14.52
CA GLU A 51 -31.10 5.48 14.74
C GLU A 51 -30.66 6.90 14.43
N LYS A 52 -29.35 7.17 14.53
CA LYS A 52 -28.77 8.49 14.26
C LYS A 52 -27.99 8.54 12.93
N GLY A 53 -27.98 7.45 12.14
CA GLY A 53 -27.23 7.38 10.88
C GLY A 53 -25.71 7.38 11.06
N ASN A 54 -25.21 6.97 12.23
CA ASN A 54 -23.84 7.19 12.66
C ASN A 54 -23.01 5.89 12.70
N ILE A 55 -23.14 5.02 11.69
CA ILE A 55 -22.30 3.83 11.56
C ILE A 55 -21.32 4.01 10.39
N LEU A 56 -20.03 3.83 10.67
CA LEU A 56 -18.95 3.82 9.69
C LEU A 56 -18.27 2.45 9.69
N VAL A 57 -18.22 1.79 8.53
CA VAL A 57 -17.44 0.56 8.32
C VAL A 57 -16.17 0.92 7.56
N VAL A 58 -15.01 0.49 8.06
CA VAL A 58 -13.70 0.79 7.49
C VAL A 58 -12.96 -0.49 7.17
N GLY A 59 -12.64 -0.72 5.90
CA GLY A 59 -11.69 -1.74 5.46
C GLY A 59 -10.44 -1.06 4.91
N TYR A 60 -9.26 -1.66 5.09
CA TYR A 60 -8.04 -1.08 4.54
C TYR A 60 -7.02 -2.15 4.17
N SER A 61 -6.15 -1.81 3.22
CA SER A 61 -5.11 -2.73 2.74
C SER A 61 -4.05 -3.01 3.82
N PRO A 62 -3.62 -4.28 3.99
CA PRO A 62 -2.49 -4.65 4.83
C PRO A 62 -1.15 -4.32 4.22
N THR A 63 -1.05 -3.83 2.96
CA THR A 63 0.22 -3.47 2.29
C THR A 63 0.98 -2.33 2.97
N GLY A 64 0.59 -1.96 4.20
CA GLY A 64 1.45 -1.48 5.28
C GLY A 64 2.42 -0.41 4.84
N GLY A 65 1.95 0.82 4.94
CA GLY A 65 2.66 2.01 4.49
C GLY A 65 1.68 3.18 4.51
N GLY A 66 1.94 4.20 3.69
CA GLY A 66 1.12 5.40 3.61
C GLY A 66 -0.39 5.10 3.51
N HIS A 67 -0.78 4.05 2.75
CA HIS A 67 -2.16 3.58 2.46
C HIS A 67 -3.04 3.33 3.69
N THR A 68 -2.65 2.37 4.55
CA THR A 68 -3.33 2.11 5.83
C THR A 68 -3.45 3.39 6.67
N GLY A 69 -2.37 4.17 6.75
CA GLY A 69 -2.37 5.45 7.45
C GLY A 69 -3.40 6.45 6.90
N ARG A 70 -3.63 6.46 5.57
CA ARG A 70 -4.61 7.36 4.92
C ARG A 70 -6.03 7.08 5.39
N SER A 71 -6.43 5.81 5.35
CA SER A 71 -7.77 5.39 5.79
C SER A 71 -8.01 5.77 7.24
N LEU A 72 -7.03 5.50 8.11
CA LEU A 72 -7.12 5.85 9.54
C LEU A 72 -7.14 7.37 9.76
N ASN A 73 -6.40 8.14 8.96
CA ASN A 73 -6.40 9.61 9.01
C ASN A 73 -7.76 10.22 8.65
N ILE A 74 -8.52 9.61 7.75
CA ILE A 74 -9.89 10.06 7.43
C ILE A 74 -10.83 9.86 8.61
N VAL A 75 -10.71 8.73 9.30
CA VAL A 75 -11.48 8.48 10.54
C VAL A 75 -11.06 9.50 11.61
N HIS A 76 -9.77 9.77 11.77
CA HIS A 76 -9.28 10.80 12.69
C HIS A 76 -9.81 12.20 12.35
N LYS A 77 -9.83 12.57 11.06
CA LYS A 77 -10.41 13.84 10.63
C LYS A 77 -11.91 13.89 10.93
N ALA A 78 -12.67 12.84 10.60
CA ALA A 78 -14.09 12.79 10.91
C ALA A 78 -14.39 12.90 12.41
N LEU A 79 -13.49 12.37 13.25
CA LEU A 79 -13.53 12.53 14.70
C LEU A 79 -13.22 13.96 15.14
N LYS A 80 -12.20 14.61 14.55
CA LYS A 80 -11.82 16.02 14.83
C LYS A 80 -12.96 16.98 14.46
N GLU A 81 -13.62 16.75 13.33
CA GLU A 81 -14.73 17.56 12.81
C GLU A 81 -16.09 17.20 13.44
N ASN A 82 -16.11 16.36 14.48
CA ASN A 82 -17.32 15.90 15.19
C ASN A 82 -18.38 15.25 14.29
N LYS A 83 -17.97 14.66 13.15
CA LYS A 83 -18.84 13.81 12.31
C LYS A 83 -18.97 12.41 12.89
N LEU A 84 -18.05 12.02 13.76
CA LEU A 84 -18.15 10.84 14.62
C LEU A 84 -18.31 11.32 16.07
N ASP A 85 -19.49 11.09 16.64
CA ASP A 85 -19.85 11.56 17.98
C ASP A 85 -20.02 10.39 18.95
N LYS A 86 -20.41 10.67 20.20
CA LYS A 86 -20.62 9.64 21.23
C LYS A 86 -21.71 8.61 20.93
N ASN A 87 -22.48 8.82 19.87
CA ASN A 87 -23.51 7.89 19.42
C ASN A 87 -23.07 7.13 18.16
N SER A 88 -21.88 7.40 17.65
CA SER A 88 -21.33 6.70 16.51
C SER A 88 -20.83 5.31 16.88
N THR A 89 -20.82 4.45 15.88
CA THR A 89 -20.10 3.17 15.91
C THR A 89 -19.17 3.11 14.70
N VAL A 90 -17.89 2.85 14.95
CA VAL A 90 -16.90 2.58 13.91
C VAL A 90 -16.59 1.09 13.93
N ILE A 91 -16.79 0.43 12.79
CA ILE A 91 -16.47 -0.98 12.59
C ILE A 91 -15.19 -1.07 11.76
N LEU A 92 -14.12 -1.57 12.36
CA LEU A 92 -12.83 -1.74 11.72
C LEU A 92 -12.70 -3.19 11.24
N HIS A 93 -12.82 -3.40 9.93
CA HIS A 93 -12.60 -4.68 9.26
C HIS A 93 -11.11 -4.79 8.90
N ALA A 94 -10.30 -5.10 9.91
CA ALA A 94 -8.86 -5.00 9.83
C ALA A 94 -8.28 -6.20 9.06
N PRO A 95 -7.33 -6.00 8.13
CA PRO A 95 -6.74 -7.11 7.38
C PRO A 95 -5.95 -8.04 8.31
N SER A 96 -5.66 -9.28 7.92
CA SER A 96 -4.85 -10.14 8.81
C SER A 96 -3.41 -9.61 8.95
N LYS A 97 -2.69 -10.03 10.00
CA LYS A 97 -1.32 -9.60 10.23
C LYS A 97 -0.44 -9.86 9.00
N TRP A 98 0.38 -8.89 8.62
CA TRP A 98 1.35 -9.09 7.54
C TRP A 98 2.43 -10.06 8.01
N MET A 99 2.69 -11.11 7.23
CA MET A 99 3.83 -12.02 7.40
C MET A 99 5.15 -11.27 7.66
N GLY A 100 5.91 -11.72 8.66
CA GLY A 100 7.15 -11.07 9.12
C GLY A 100 6.95 -9.96 10.17
N LYS A 101 5.75 -9.36 10.27
CA LYS A 101 5.41 -8.39 11.33
C LYS A 101 4.63 -9.08 12.45
N LYS A 102 5.16 -9.00 13.67
CA LYS A 102 4.52 -9.59 14.86
C LYS A 102 3.22 -8.87 15.25
N ASP A 103 3.18 -7.57 14.97
CA ASP A 103 2.18 -6.66 15.52
C ASP A 103 1.43 -5.89 14.42
N ARG A 104 0.17 -5.56 14.66
CA ARG A 104 -0.62 -4.65 13.81
C ARG A 104 -0.08 -3.21 13.86
N PRO A 105 -0.41 -2.32 12.89
CA PRO A 105 0.03 -0.92 12.92
C PRO A 105 -0.39 -0.22 14.22
N GLN A 106 0.57 0.44 14.89
CA GLN A 106 0.32 1.16 16.15
C GLN A 106 -0.74 2.27 15.99
N ASP A 107 -0.86 2.85 14.79
CA ASP A 107 -1.85 3.88 14.52
C ASP A 107 -3.29 3.36 14.62
N LEU A 108 -3.51 2.05 14.42
CA LEU A 108 -4.81 1.43 14.70
C LEU A 108 -5.15 1.48 16.20
N ALA A 109 -4.17 1.19 17.06
CA ALA A 109 -4.34 1.27 18.51
C ALA A 109 -4.56 2.72 18.96
N LYS A 110 -3.81 3.68 18.40
CA LYS A 110 -4.00 5.11 18.68
C LYS A 110 -5.39 5.59 18.25
N LEU A 111 -5.86 5.18 17.08
CA LEU A 111 -7.21 5.52 16.60
C LEU A 111 -8.28 4.95 17.51
N THR A 112 -8.18 3.67 17.88
CA THR A 112 -9.14 3.02 18.80
C THR A 112 -9.24 3.78 20.11
N VAL A 113 -8.11 4.14 20.74
CA VAL A 113 -8.09 4.93 21.98
C VAL A 113 -8.73 6.31 21.76
N ALA A 114 -8.39 7.00 20.67
CA ALA A 114 -8.97 8.32 20.37
C ALA A 114 -10.49 8.27 20.15
N LEU A 115 -11.01 7.22 19.50
CA LEU A 115 -12.44 6.99 19.32
C LEU A 115 -13.14 6.75 20.67
N GLN A 116 -12.55 5.91 21.53
CA GLN A 116 -13.08 5.65 22.87
C GLN A 116 -13.11 6.90 23.76
N GLU A 117 -12.06 7.73 23.71
CA GLU A 117 -11.98 9.03 24.41
C GLU A 117 -13.12 9.98 23.99
N LYS A 118 -13.59 9.87 22.75
CA LYS A 118 -14.67 10.70 22.18
C LYS A 118 -16.07 10.12 22.36
N GLY A 119 -16.19 9.01 23.08
CA GLY A 119 -17.49 8.37 23.28
C GLY A 119 -17.91 7.45 22.13
N VAL A 120 -17.06 7.20 21.12
CA VAL A 120 -17.40 6.40 19.95
C VAL A 120 -17.23 4.91 20.26
N ASN A 121 -18.21 4.08 19.87
CA ASN A 121 -18.08 2.62 19.97
C ASN A 121 -17.16 2.10 18.87
N VAL A 122 -16.26 1.17 19.19
CA VAL A 122 -15.36 0.57 18.19
C VAL A 122 -15.57 -0.94 18.16
N ILE A 123 -15.98 -1.47 17.01
CA ILE A 123 -16.11 -2.90 16.76
C ILE A 123 -14.97 -3.35 15.85
N LEU A 124 -14.32 -4.46 16.17
CA LEU A 124 -13.17 -4.97 15.44
C LEU A 124 -13.38 -6.42 15.03
N ALA A 125 -13.08 -6.69 13.76
CA ALA A 125 -13.02 -8.04 13.19
C ALA A 125 -11.87 -8.13 12.18
N GLU A 126 -11.23 -9.29 12.13
CA GLU A 126 -10.21 -9.57 11.12
C GLU A 126 -10.86 -9.96 9.78
N ALA A 127 -10.46 -9.29 8.70
CA ALA A 127 -10.86 -9.63 7.36
C ALA A 127 -10.18 -10.92 6.90
N THR A 128 -11.01 -11.86 6.42
CA THR A 128 -10.57 -13.13 5.86
C THR A 128 -9.99 -13.00 4.45
N LYS A 129 -10.35 -11.92 3.74
CA LYS A 129 -10.00 -11.64 2.34
C LYS A 129 -9.41 -10.24 2.18
N SER A 130 -8.36 -9.95 2.95
CA SER A 130 -7.53 -8.78 2.71
C SER A 130 -6.55 -9.06 1.56
N VAL A 131 -6.40 -8.15 0.61
CA VAL A 131 -5.35 -8.21 -0.42
C VAL A 131 -3.98 -8.09 0.28
N GLN A 132 -3.12 -9.11 0.22
CA GLN A 132 -1.86 -9.16 0.99
C GLN A 132 -0.64 -9.19 0.07
N GLY A 133 0.27 -8.24 0.21
CA GLY A 133 1.49 -8.18 -0.61
C GLY A 133 1.24 -7.74 -2.06
N TYR A 134 2.33 -7.45 -2.75
CA TYR A 134 2.40 -7.18 -4.17
C TYR A 134 2.82 -8.45 -4.89
N ILE A 135 1.98 -8.92 -5.81
CA ILE A 135 2.38 -9.96 -6.76
C ILE A 135 3.41 -9.33 -7.69
N ARG A 136 4.59 -9.94 -7.79
CA ARG A 136 5.66 -9.62 -8.74
C ARG A 136 5.32 -10.22 -10.11
N PRO A 137 6.03 -9.85 -11.18
CA PRO A 137 5.87 -10.43 -12.51
C PRO A 137 5.74 -11.92 -12.45
N ASP A 138 6.77 -12.58 -11.92
CA ASP A 138 7.02 -14.02 -11.85
C ASP A 138 5.97 -14.82 -11.06
N GLY A 139 4.84 -14.20 -10.70
CA GLY A 139 3.79 -14.80 -9.90
C GLY A 139 4.17 -14.98 -8.43
N SER A 140 5.43 -14.70 -8.06
CA SER A 140 5.82 -14.59 -6.67
C SER A 140 5.20 -13.33 -6.08
N SER A 141 5.19 -13.20 -4.76
CA SER A 141 4.78 -11.97 -4.12
C SER A 141 5.86 -11.55 -3.13
N ASP A 142 5.95 -10.25 -2.87
CA ASP A 142 6.74 -9.77 -1.74
C ASP A 142 6.18 -10.25 -0.40
N ASP A 143 4.94 -10.77 -0.39
CA ASP A 143 4.45 -11.76 0.55
C ASP A 143 4.59 -13.19 -0.05
N PRO A 144 5.67 -13.92 0.28
CA PRO A 144 5.92 -15.26 -0.26
C PRO A 144 4.82 -16.28 0.09
N GLU A 145 3.91 -15.95 1.01
CA GLU A 145 2.75 -16.77 1.32
C GLU A 145 1.44 -16.26 0.71
N ILE A 146 1.41 -15.25 -0.19
CA ILE A 146 0.13 -14.71 -0.71
C ILE A 146 -0.77 -15.80 -1.32
N LEU A 147 -0.21 -16.67 -2.17
CA LEU A 147 -0.96 -17.72 -2.85
C LEU A 147 -1.40 -18.80 -1.86
N LYS A 148 -0.59 -19.03 -0.82
CA LYS A 148 -0.90 -19.89 0.32
C LYS A 148 -1.98 -19.26 1.21
N GLY A 149 -1.98 -17.94 1.41
CA GLY A 149 -2.97 -17.18 2.17
C GLY A 149 -4.31 -17.07 1.45
N LEU A 150 -4.29 -16.95 0.12
CA LEU A 150 -5.46 -17.00 -0.77
C LEU A 150 -6.02 -18.42 -0.84
N SER A 151 -5.18 -19.45 -1.01
CA SER A 151 -5.61 -20.86 -1.05
C SER A 151 -6.08 -21.37 0.31
N LYS A 152 -5.48 -20.91 1.41
CA LYS A 152 -5.93 -21.17 2.78
C LYS A 152 -7.00 -20.21 3.27
N ALA A 153 -7.48 -19.26 2.47
CA ALA A 153 -8.56 -18.34 2.90
C ALA A 153 -9.81 -19.11 3.38
N ALA A 154 -10.07 -20.28 2.81
CA ALA A 154 -11.13 -21.19 3.25
C ALA A 154 -10.77 -22.08 4.47
N GLN A 155 -9.50 -22.13 4.87
CA GLN A 155 -8.93 -23.03 5.89
C GLN A 155 -8.29 -22.29 7.09
N ARG A 156 -8.43 -20.96 7.18
CA ARG A 156 -7.87 -20.19 8.32
C ARG A 156 -8.49 -20.67 9.63
N THR A 157 -7.64 -21.09 10.57
CA THR A 157 -7.99 -21.84 11.80
C THR A 157 -8.40 -20.96 12.99
N GLY A 158 -8.58 -19.65 12.79
CA GLY A 158 -9.15 -18.78 13.82
C GLY A 158 -10.63 -19.09 14.04
N GLU A 159 -11.15 -18.77 15.24
CA GLU A 159 -12.58 -18.78 15.52
C GLU A 159 -13.26 -17.78 14.57
N ARG A 160 -13.84 -18.31 13.48
CA ARG A 160 -14.59 -17.53 12.50
C ARG A 160 -15.99 -17.29 13.05
N ILE A 161 -16.37 -16.03 13.07
CA ILE A 161 -17.70 -15.61 13.48
C ILE A 161 -18.53 -15.22 12.24
N THR A 162 -19.83 -15.46 12.31
CA THR A 162 -20.80 -15.06 11.27
C THR A 162 -21.74 -13.95 11.73
N ASP A 163 -21.65 -13.57 13.01
CA ASP A 163 -22.51 -12.60 13.67
C ASP A 163 -21.65 -11.63 14.49
N LEU A 164 -21.89 -10.33 14.30
CA LEU A 164 -21.22 -9.23 14.98
C LEU A 164 -21.39 -9.26 16.49
N ASP A 165 -22.43 -9.90 17.05
CA ASP A 165 -22.55 -10.08 18.50
C ASP A 165 -21.40 -10.91 19.11
N HIS A 166 -20.66 -11.65 18.29
CA HIS A 166 -19.45 -12.38 18.70
C HIS A 166 -18.14 -11.62 18.41
N ALA A 167 -18.22 -10.44 17.80
CA ALA A 167 -17.06 -9.60 17.52
C ALA A 167 -16.55 -8.91 18.79
N GLU A 168 -15.36 -8.32 18.69
CA GLU A 168 -14.82 -7.53 19.79
C GLU A 168 -15.35 -6.11 19.74
N CYS A 169 -15.90 -5.63 20.86
CA CYS A 169 -16.35 -4.25 21.00
C CYS A 169 -15.60 -3.55 22.15
N TYR A 170 -14.98 -2.43 21.80
CA TYR A 170 -14.36 -1.50 22.72
C TYR A 170 -15.39 -0.43 23.07
N ARG A 171 -15.67 -0.34 24.38
CA ARG A 171 -16.66 0.59 24.90
C ARG A 171 -16.05 2.00 24.98
N PRO A 172 -16.88 3.05 24.85
CA PRO A 172 -16.42 4.39 25.12
C PRO A 172 -16.00 4.56 26.57
N ALA A 173 -15.08 5.50 26.79
CA ALA A 173 -14.75 5.94 28.13
C ALA A 173 -16.05 6.45 28.79
N THR A 174 -16.30 6.07 30.04
CA THR A 174 -17.47 6.59 30.77
C THR A 174 -17.29 8.10 30.99
N ASP A 175 -18.38 8.86 31.17
CA ASP A 175 -18.31 10.30 31.47
C ASP A 175 -17.48 10.60 32.74
N ALA A 176 -17.20 9.59 33.57
CA ALA A 176 -16.36 9.66 34.75
C ALA A 176 -14.87 9.38 34.48
N ALA A 177 -14.48 9.07 33.25
CA ALA A 177 -13.09 8.79 32.91
C ALA A 177 -12.24 10.06 33.08
N PRO A 178 -11.14 10.01 33.85
CA PRO A 178 -10.28 11.17 34.04
C PRO A 178 -9.67 11.61 32.71
N MET A 179 -9.43 12.92 32.54
CA MET A 179 -8.62 13.39 31.40
C MET A 179 -7.28 12.65 31.44
N LEU A 180 -7.01 11.87 30.39
CA LEU A 180 -5.78 11.12 30.27
C LEU A 180 -4.63 12.09 30.04
N ASP A 181 -3.61 11.99 30.89
CA ASP A 181 -2.30 12.57 30.55
C ASP A 181 -1.59 11.70 29.49
N SER A 182 -0.45 12.18 29.01
CA SER A 182 0.32 11.52 27.95
C SER A 182 0.78 10.11 28.33
N GLU A 183 1.02 9.84 29.61
CA GLU A 183 1.51 8.53 30.07
C GLU A 183 0.38 7.50 30.14
N CYS A 184 -0.76 7.88 30.73
CA CYS A 184 -1.95 7.03 30.76
C CYS A 184 -2.40 6.68 29.33
N ARG A 185 -2.34 7.67 28.41
CA ARG A 185 -2.67 7.44 27.00
C ARG A 185 -1.70 6.47 26.32
N THR A 186 -0.40 6.57 26.60
CA THR A 186 0.61 5.63 26.08
C THR A 186 0.33 4.20 26.55
N ALA A 187 0.04 4.03 27.84
CA ALA A 187 -0.29 2.73 28.42
C ALA A 187 -1.57 2.12 27.82
N LEU A 188 -2.60 2.93 27.56
CA LEU A 188 -3.82 2.50 26.88
C LEU A 188 -3.56 2.09 25.42
N VAL A 189 -2.71 2.83 24.70
CA VAL A 189 -2.32 2.46 23.33
C VAL A 189 -1.56 1.13 23.31
N GLU A 190 -0.62 0.92 24.24
CA GLU A 190 0.10 -0.35 24.36
C GLU A 190 -0.82 -1.53 24.71
N ARG A 191 -1.80 -1.29 25.58
CA ARG A 191 -2.84 -2.27 25.89
C ARG A 191 -3.71 -2.59 24.67
N ALA A 192 -4.24 -1.55 24.01
CA ALA A 192 -5.04 -1.70 22.80
C ALA A 192 -4.26 -2.44 21.71
N GLN A 193 -2.96 -2.18 21.57
CA GLN A 193 -2.08 -2.90 20.64
C GLN A 193 -2.08 -4.41 20.91
N LYS A 194 -1.79 -4.82 22.16
CA LYS A 194 -1.79 -6.24 22.56
C LYS A 194 -3.15 -6.90 22.33
N GLU A 195 -4.21 -6.13 22.58
CA GLU A 195 -5.57 -6.58 22.41
C GLU A 195 -5.95 -6.72 20.91
N LEU A 196 -5.53 -5.78 20.05
CA LEU A 196 -5.73 -5.82 18.60
C LEU A 196 -4.96 -6.95 17.92
N ASP A 197 -3.89 -7.45 18.56
CA ASP A 197 -3.11 -8.55 18.02
C ASP A 197 -3.84 -9.90 18.01
N ILE A 198 -5.00 -10.01 18.65
CA ILE A 198 -5.84 -11.21 18.70
C ILE A 198 -7.28 -10.83 18.33
N LEU A 199 -7.60 -10.87 17.04
CA LEU A 199 -8.94 -10.62 16.52
C LEU A 199 -9.62 -11.91 16.06
N VAL A 200 -10.94 -11.95 16.17
CA VAL A 200 -11.78 -12.99 15.54
C VAL A 200 -11.98 -12.66 14.06
N SER A 201 -12.07 -13.68 13.21
CA SER A 201 -12.16 -13.49 11.76
C SER A 201 -13.62 -13.45 11.30
N MET A 202 -13.90 -12.62 10.29
CA MET A 202 -15.24 -12.46 9.71
C MET A 202 -15.14 -12.10 8.21
N ASP A 203 -15.91 -12.76 7.34
CA ASP A 203 -15.97 -12.38 5.93
C ASP A 203 -16.69 -11.03 5.77
N ALA A 204 -16.29 -10.22 4.79
CA ALA A 204 -16.99 -8.97 4.45
C ALA A 204 -18.50 -9.16 4.19
N LYS A 205 -18.88 -10.27 3.55
CA LYS A 205 -20.30 -10.62 3.33
C LYS A 205 -21.02 -10.88 4.65
N GLU A 206 -20.42 -11.68 5.54
CA GLU A 206 -20.99 -12.00 6.85
C GLU A 206 -21.11 -10.75 7.70
N LEU A 207 -20.10 -9.89 7.67
CA LEU A 207 -20.11 -8.59 8.33
C LEU A 207 -21.33 -7.75 7.92
N MET A 208 -21.53 -7.58 6.62
CA MET A 208 -22.62 -6.74 6.12
C MET A 208 -23.99 -7.40 6.27
N ASP A 209 -24.09 -8.72 6.12
CA ASP A 209 -25.32 -9.49 6.37
C ASP A 209 -25.74 -9.40 7.85
N SER A 210 -24.78 -9.55 8.78
CA SER A 210 -25.01 -9.40 10.23
C SER A 210 -25.35 -7.95 10.61
N LEU A 211 -24.67 -6.97 10.02
CA LEU A 211 -25.03 -5.57 10.23
C LEU A 211 -26.47 -5.30 9.77
N GLN A 212 -26.84 -5.77 8.57
CA GLN A 212 -28.20 -5.66 8.05
C GLN A 212 -29.23 -6.37 8.95
N SER A 213 -28.92 -7.54 9.50
CA SER A 213 -29.84 -8.26 10.38
C SER A 213 -30.10 -7.50 11.70
N HIS A 214 -29.12 -6.76 12.21
CA HIS A 214 -29.28 -5.97 13.43
C HIS A 214 -30.03 -4.66 13.23
N ILE A 215 -29.83 -3.97 12.10
CA ILE A 215 -30.34 -2.60 11.90
C ILE A 215 -31.42 -2.47 10.82
N GLY A 216 -31.70 -3.55 10.09
CA GLY A 216 -32.73 -3.62 9.05
C GLY A 216 -32.48 -2.61 7.92
N ASP A 217 -33.54 -1.92 7.50
CA ASP A 217 -33.53 -0.97 6.37
C ASP A 217 -32.59 0.22 6.57
N LYS A 218 -32.14 0.49 7.80
CA LYS A 218 -31.15 1.54 8.11
C LYS A 218 -29.75 1.21 7.58
N ILE A 219 -29.53 0.00 7.08
CA ILE A 219 -28.30 -0.38 6.37
C ILE A 219 -27.99 0.58 5.21
N LYS A 220 -29.00 1.19 4.59
CA LYS A 220 -28.84 2.17 3.51
C LYS A 220 -28.08 3.44 3.96
N ASP A 221 -28.17 3.79 5.24
CA ASP A 221 -27.60 5.00 5.84
C ASP A 221 -26.18 4.76 6.41
N VAL A 222 -25.70 3.52 6.38
CA VAL A 222 -24.34 3.15 6.81
C VAL A 222 -23.32 3.71 5.84
N LYS A 223 -22.24 4.29 6.37
CA LYS A 223 -21.09 4.75 5.58
C LYS A 223 -20.02 3.66 5.51
N VAL A 224 -19.40 3.49 4.34
CA VAL A 224 -18.34 2.51 4.11
C VAL A 224 -17.15 3.20 3.45
N LEU A 225 -16.02 3.16 4.14
CA LEU A 225 -14.72 3.63 3.67
C LEU A 225 -13.82 2.43 3.43
N THR A 226 -13.26 2.31 2.23
CA THR A 226 -12.25 1.29 1.94
C THR A 226 -10.98 1.90 1.37
N ASP A 227 -9.87 1.19 1.50
CA ASP A 227 -8.64 1.41 0.74
C ASP A 227 -8.29 0.10 0.06
N MET A 228 -8.68 -0.01 -1.21
CA MET A 228 -8.49 -1.19 -2.06
C MET A 228 -9.12 -2.47 -1.48
N ASP A 229 -10.33 -2.37 -0.90
CA ASP A 229 -11.10 -3.53 -0.43
C ASP A 229 -12.39 -3.75 -1.26
N PRO A 230 -12.27 -4.37 -2.45
CA PRO A 230 -13.42 -4.60 -3.31
C PRO A 230 -14.41 -5.61 -2.70
N ALA A 231 -13.96 -6.48 -1.80
CA ALA A 231 -14.81 -7.47 -1.15
C ALA A 231 -15.81 -6.78 -0.22
N LEU A 232 -15.33 -5.85 0.61
CA LEU A 232 -16.17 -5.06 1.50
C LEU A 232 -17.09 -4.11 0.72
N GLN A 233 -16.58 -3.43 -0.31
CA GLN A 233 -17.41 -2.57 -1.17
C GLN A 233 -18.56 -3.34 -1.84
N LYS A 234 -18.27 -4.54 -2.35
CA LYS A 234 -19.27 -5.41 -2.95
C LYS A 234 -20.28 -5.93 -1.93
N ALA A 235 -19.83 -6.35 -0.76
CA ALA A 235 -20.71 -6.82 0.32
C ALA A 235 -21.65 -5.70 0.78
N ALA A 236 -21.13 -4.48 0.97
CA ALA A 236 -21.91 -3.33 1.36
C ALA A 236 -23.03 -3.01 0.37
N ARG A 237 -22.71 -3.02 -0.93
CA ARG A 237 -23.71 -2.84 -1.98
C ARG A 237 -24.78 -3.93 -1.94
N GLN A 238 -24.38 -5.18 -1.74
CA GLN A 238 -25.32 -6.31 -1.69
C GLN A 238 -26.26 -6.24 -0.49
N ALA A 239 -25.77 -5.72 0.64
CA ALA A 239 -26.57 -5.46 1.84
C ALA A 239 -27.49 -4.22 1.70
N GLY A 240 -27.34 -3.42 0.65
CA GLY A 240 -28.22 -2.28 0.35
C GLY A 240 -27.69 -0.91 0.78
N VAL A 241 -26.39 -0.80 1.11
CA VAL A 241 -25.75 0.49 1.35
C VAL A 241 -25.78 1.34 0.08
N LEU A 242 -26.19 2.61 0.19
CA LEU A 242 -26.28 3.54 -0.95
C LEU A 242 -24.92 3.84 -1.58
N ASP A 243 -24.89 4.04 -2.89
CA ASP A 243 -23.68 4.39 -3.65
C ASP A 243 -22.98 5.64 -3.07
N ASP A 244 -23.76 6.64 -2.63
CA ASP A 244 -23.22 7.88 -2.06
C ASP A 244 -22.59 7.73 -0.67
N ASN A 245 -22.88 6.63 0.03
CA ASN A 245 -22.33 6.32 1.34
C ASN A 245 -21.13 5.37 1.25
N ARG A 246 -20.63 5.09 0.05
CA ARG A 246 -19.52 4.16 -0.19
C ARG A 246 -18.39 4.90 -0.89
N VAL A 247 -17.25 5.00 -0.22
CA VAL A 247 -16.02 5.60 -0.75
C VAL A 247 -14.91 4.56 -0.72
N ASP A 248 -14.28 4.32 -1.86
CA ASP A 248 -13.04 3.56 -1.97
C ASP A 248 -11.88 4.52 -2.26
N GLN A 249 -10.81 4.41 -1.48
CA GLN A 249 -9.57 5.12 -1.73
C GLN A 249 -8.73 4.30 -2.68
N GLN A 250 -8.33 4.93 -3.79
CA GLN A 250 -7.48 4.29 -4.78
C GLN A 250 -6.37 5.22 -5.22
N ASN A 251 -5.16 4.67 -5.31
CA ASN A 251 -4.01 5.38 -5.86
C ASN A 251 -4.01 5.18 -7.38
N HIS A 252 -4.53 6.15 -8.13
CA HIS A 252 -4.63 6.05 -9.59
C HIS A 252 -3.47 6.72 -10.30
N ALA A 253 -2.28 6.43 -9.84
CA ALA A 253 -1.08 7.01 -10.41
C ALA A 253 -0.96 6.74 -11.93
N ILE A 254 -1.52 5.63 -12.43
CA ILE A 254 -1.46 5.28 -13.86
C ILE A 254 -2.54 5.93 -14.71
N LEU A 255 -3.72 6.22 -14.16
CA LEU A 255 -4.89 6.26 -15.05
C LEU A 255 -5.18 7.60 -15.71
N LEU A 256 -4.57 8.69 -15.28
CA LEU A 256 -5.23 9.99 -15.48
C LEU A 256 -4.30 11.08 -16.02
N SER A 257 -3.43 10.77 -17.00
CA SER A 257 -3.13 11.82 -17.99
C SER A 257 -4.35 11.98 -18.91
N LYS A 258 -4.82 13.21 -19.10
CA LYS A 258 -6.06 13.60 -19.81
C LYS A 258 -6.07 13.30 -21.33
N THR A 259 -5.25 12.36 -21.80
CA THR A 259 -5.07 12.06 -23.22
C THR A 259 -5.83 10.80 -23.59
N GLU A 260 -6.59 10.84 -24.69
CA GLU A 260 -7.38 9.73 -25.28
C GLU A 260 -6.59 8.41 -25.41
N SER A 261 -5.25 8.47 -25.45
CA SER A 261 -4.34 7.31 -25.50
C SER A 261 -4.26 6.46 -24.22
N ASN A 262 -4.94 6.83 -23.14
CA ASN A 262 -4.94 6.07 -21.87
C ASN A 262 -6.11 5.09 -21.74
N CYS A 263 -7.12 5.21 -22.60
CA CYS A 263 -8.21 4.24 -22.73
C CYS A 263 -7.80 2.99 -23.54
N VAL A 264 -6.51 2.83 -23.84
CA VAL A 264 -5.98 1.62 -24.47
C VAL A 264 -6.06 0.48 -23.45
N GLY A 265 -6.66 -0.65 -23.84
CA GLY A 265 -7.00 -1.77 -22.95
C GLY A 265 -5.87 -2.25 -22.04
N SER A 266 -4.62 -2.18 -22.48
CA SER A 266 -3.43 -2.54 -21.70
C SER A 266 -3.10 -1.59 -20.54
N LYS A 267 -3.68 -0.38 -20.49
CA LYS A 267 -3.45 0.63 -19.45
C LYS A 267 -4.67 0.88 -18.57
N ALA A 268 -5.86 0.55 -19.07
CA ALA A 268 -7.15 0.86 -18.46
C ALA A 268 -7.59 -0.15 -17.39
N LEU A 269 -6.97 -1.34 -17.33
CA LEU A 269 -7.43 -2.45 -16.51
C LEU A 269 -7.17 -2.25 -15.00
N LEU A 270 -6.23 -1.38 -14.66
CA LEU A 270 -5.73 -1.12 -13.31
C LEU A 270 -6.73 -0.62 -12.25
N ALA A 271 -7.51 0.42 -12.55
CA ALA A 271 -8.44 1.02 -11.58
C ALA A 271 -9.50 0.04 -11.15
N LYS A 272 -10.11 -0.60 -12.15
CA LYS A 272 -11.43 -1.17 -11.96
C LYS A 272 -11.39 -2.56 -11.36
N VAL A 273 -10.26 -3.24 -11.47
CA VAL A 273 -10.20 -4.63 -11.01
C VAL A 273 -10.04 -4.70 -9.47
N LEU A 274 -9.71 -3.58 -8.83
CA LEU A 274 -9.61 -3.48 -7.36
C LEU A 274 -10.72 -2.63 -6.72
N SER A 275 -11.59 -1.98 -7.50
CA SER A 275 -12.76 -1.25 -6.99
C SER A 275 -14.04 -2.12 -7.03
N GLY A 276 -15.03 -1.78 -6.22
CA GLY A 276 -16.39 -2.34 -6.34
C GLY A 276 -17.10 -1.90 -7.64
N ASN A 277 -18.44 -1.95 -7.64
CA ASN A 277 -19.21 -1.33 -8.72
C ASN A 277 -19.97 -0.11 -8.19
N ARG A 278 -19.73 1.07 -8.80
CA ARG A 278 -20.46 2.34 -8.62
C ARG A 278 -20.25 3.08 -7.29
N GLU A 279 -19.33 2.63 -6.45
CA GLU A 279 -18.82 3.43 -5.33
C GLU A 279 -18.17 4.73 -5.82
N LYS A 280 -18.12 5.71 -4.93
CA LYS A 280 -17.28 6.90 -5.12
C LYS A 280 -15.84 6.47 -4.95
N VAL A 281 -14.97 6.98 -5.82
CA VAL A 281 -13.53 6.76 -5.71
C VAL A 281 -12.87 8.08 -5.37
N ALA A 282 -12.13 8.13 -4.27
CA ALA A 282 -11.30 9.27 -3.94
C ALA A 282 -9.99 9.16 -4.76
N HIS A 283 -9.93 9.88 -5.89
CA HIS A 283 -8.80 9.81 -6.80
C HIS A 283 -7.61 10.62 -6.27
N ILE A 284 -6.48 9.94 -6.10
CA ILE A 284 -5.22 10.59 -5.73
C ILE A 284 -4.36 10.73 -6.99
N GLY A 285 -4.31 11.94 -7.55
CA GLY A 285 -3.33 12.27 -8.59
C GLY A 285 -1.91 12.34 -8.03
N LEU A 286 -0.92 11.92 -8.81
CA LEU A 286 0.49 11.99 -8.42
C LEU A 286 0.92 13.45 -8.24
N GLY A 287 1.22 13.82 -7.00
CA GLY A 287 1.68 15.17 -6.67
C GLY A 287 0.58 16.22 -6.61
N ASP A 288 -0.70 15.85 -6.72
CA ASP A 288 -1.79 16.83 -6.75
C ASP A 288 -2.29 17.21 -5.34
N LYS A 289 -1.93 16.44 -4.31
CA LYS A 289 -2.42 16.63 -2.94
C LYS A 289 -1.32 16.55 -1.90
N ASN A 290 -1.49 17.34 -0.85
CA ASN A 290 -0.56 17.40 0.26
C ASN A 290 -0.56 16.09 1.07
N SER A 291 0.56 15.36 1.07
CA SER A 291 0.81 14.21 1.96
C SER A 291 1.85 14.50 3.04
N LEU A 292 2.32 15.74 3.09
CA LEU A 292 3.46 16.20 3.88
C LEU A 292 3.02 16.96 5.14
N GLN A 293 1.74 16.93 5.53
CA GLN A 293 1.27 17.57 6.78
C GLN A 293 2.05 17.13 8.02
N ARG A 294 2.59 15.90 8.03
CA ARG A 294 3.47 15.40 9.09
C ARG A 294 4.72 16.27 9.31
N LEU A 295 5.14 17.05 8.31
CA LEU A 295 6.30 17.94 8.38
C LEU A 295 6.05 19.16 9.29
N THR A 296 4.80 19.49 9.59
CA THR A 296 4.45 20.61 10.49
C THR A 296 5.14 20.50 11.85
N LYS A 297 5.11 19.31 12.45
CA LYS A 297 5.83 19.03 13.70
C LYS A 297 7.34 19.21 13.56
N VAL A 298 7.90 18.80 12.41
CA VAL A 298 9.34 18.97 12.16
C VAL A 298 9.71 20.45 12.03
N PHE A 299 8.83 21.27 11.43
CA PHE A 299 9.02 22.72 11.40
C PHE A 299 9.02 23.31 12.81
N GLU A 300 8.08 22.90 13.66
CA GLU A 300 8.04 23.33 15.07
C GLU A 300 9.30 22.91 15.83
N ASP A 301 9.69 21.63 15.71
CA ASP A 301 10.84 21.05 16.42
C ASP A 301 12.19 21.67 15.98
N LEU A 302 12.30 22.14 14.73
CA LEU A 302 13.50 22.82 14.21
C LEU A 302 13.41 24.36 14.25
N ASP A 303 12.32 24.92 14.78
CA ASP A 303 12.03 26.35 14.75
C ASP A 303 12.14 26.93 13.32
N ILE A 304 11.50 26.26 12.36
CA ILE A 304 11.37 26.70 10.97
C ILE A 304 10.02 27.39 10.83
N GLN A 305 10.04 28.64 10.38
CA GLN A 305 8.84 29.44 10.19
C GLN A 305 8.64 29.69 8.69
N PRO A 306 7.42 30.06 8.23
CA PRO A 306 7.18 30.38 6.82
C PRO A 306 8.17 31.40 6.22
N GLY A 307 8.70 32.32 7.03
CA GLY A 307 9.71 33.31 6.61
C GLY A 307 11.17 32.85 6.65
N SER A 308 11.46 31.60 7.04
CA SER A 308 12.82 31.07 7.08
C SER A 308 13.38 30.97 5.65
N LYS A 309 14.67 31.32 5.49
CA LYS A 309 15.37 31.15 4.23
C LYS A 309 15.68 29.67 3.99
N LYS A 310 15.64 29.23 2.73
CA LYS A 310 16.00 27.85 2.38
C LYS A 310 17.44 27.50 2.83
N SER A 311 18.36 28.47 2.84
CA SER A 311 19.73 28.30 3.39
C SER A 311 19.72 27.87 4.85
N ASP A 312 19.00 28.61 5.67
CA ASP A 312 18.97 28.45 7.13
C ASP A 312 18.27 27.14 7.49
N ILE A 313 17.22 26.79 6.74
CA ILE A 313 16.53 25.51 6.86
C ILE A 313 17.49 24.36 6.55
N LYS A 314 18.21 24.42 5.42
CA LYS A 314 19.17 23.37 5.04
C LYS A 314 20.27 23.23 6.09
N GLU A 315 20.79 24.34 6.59
CA GLU A 315 21.79 24.34 7.66
C GLU A 315 21.27 23.65 8.93
N LYS A 316 20.11 24.08 9.45
CA LYS A 316 19.46 23.47 10.62
C LYS A 316 19.24 21.98 10.43
N VAL A 317 18.73 21.57 9.27
CA VAL A 317 18.52 20.17 8.93
C VAL A 317 19.85 19.41 8.88
N SER A 318 20.90 19.96 8.27
CA SER A 318 22.21 19.32 8.17
C SER A 318 22.84 19.12 9.54
N GLN A 319 22.79 20.14 10.40
CA GLN A 319 23.24 20.06 11.80
C GLN A 319 22.45 18.99 12.55
N TYR A 320 21.13 18.95 12.35
CA TYR A 320 20.27 17.98 12.99
C TYR A 320 20.57 16.54 12.58
N ILE A 321 20.73 16.29 11.27
CA ILE A 321 21.05 14.96 10.73
C ILE A 321 22.43 14.52 11.21
N VAL A 322 23.47 15.37 11.11
CA VAL A 322 24.83 14.99 11.55
C VAL A 322 24.87 14.65 13.04
N LYS A 323 24.08 15.35 13.87
CA LYS A 323 23.99 15.11 15.31
C LYS A 323 23.22 13.83 15.66
N ASN A 324 22.12 13.55 14.96
CA ASN A 324 21.13 12.56 15.40
C ASN A 324 21.00 11.33 14.48
N ALA A 325 21.55 11.35 13.27
CA ALA A 325 21.46 10.21 12.38
C ALA A 325 22.29 9.03 12.90
N TYR A 326 21.76 7.82 12.70
CA TYR A 326 22.56 6.63 12.89
C TYR A 326 23.73 6.68 11.90
N ASN A 327 24.96 6.79 12.42
CA ASN A 327 26.14 6.80 11.57
C ASN A 327 26.44 5.36 11.14
N PHE A 328 25.96 5.00 9.96
CA PHE A 328 26.17 3.68 9.40
C PHE A 328 27.65 3.49 9.08
N LYS A 329 28.30 2.51 9.73
CA LYS A 329 29.62 2.05 9.29
C LYS A 329 29.41 1.06 8.15
N VAL A 330 29.67 1.49 6.93
CA VAL A 330 29.82 0.57 5.80
C VAL A 330 30.94 -0.41 6.15
N PRO A 331 30.69 -1.73 6.18
CA PRO A 331 31.76 -2.71 6.38
C PRO A 331 32.91 -2.40 5.43
N GLU A 332 34.14 -2.28 5.93
CA GLU A 332 35.30 -1.89 5.11
C GLU A 332 35.71 -2.97 4.09
N THR A 333 35.10 -4.15 4.21
CA THR A 333 35.23 -5.29 3.29
C THR A 333 33.83 -5.83 3.00
N PRO A 334 33.55 -6.26 1.75
CA PRO A 334 32.41 -7.15 1.50
C PRO A 334 32.47 -8.29 2.51
N LEU A 335 31.34 -8.66 3.12
CA LEU A 335 31.33 -9.80 4.03
C LEU A 335 31.85 -11.01 3.24
N GLU A 336 33.03 -11.50 3.63
CA GLU A 336 33.60 -12.72 3.05
C GLU A 336 32.54 -13.83 3.14
N PRO A 337 32.41 -14.72 2.14
CA PRO A 337 31.44 -15.81 2.18
C PRO A 337 31.51 -16.64 3.48
N ALA A 338 32.69 -16.71 4.09
CA ALA A 338 32.90 -17.33 5.40
C ALA A 338 32.34 -16.52 6.58
N GLU A 339 32.37 -15.18 6.53
CA GLU A 339 31.77 -14.29 7.54
C GLU A 339 30.24 -14.31 7.43
N VAL A 340 29.70 -14.32 6.19
CA VAL A 340 28.28 -14.55 5.91
C VAL A 340 27.84 -15.91 6.48
N ALA A 341 28.57 -16.98 6.15
CA ALA A 341 28.31 -18.32 6.69
C ALA A 341 28.45 -18.39 8.22
N ARG A 342 29.34 -17.58 8.83
CA ARG A 342 29.49 -17.49 10.29
C ARG A 342 28.32 -16.75 10.94
N ILE A 343 27.85 -15.65 10.34
CA ILE A 343 26.67 -14.90 10.78
C ILE A 343 25.43 -15.80 10.65
N GLU A 344 25.31 -16.56 9.56
CA GLU A 344 24.27 -17.57 9.36
C GLU A 344 24.35 -18.71 10.40
N ALA A 345 25.56 -19.11 10.81
CA ALA A 345 25.78 -20.15 11.81
C ALA A 345 25.53 -19.68 13.25
N LEU A 346 25.65 -18.38 13.54
CA LEU A 346 25.41 -17.76 14.84
C LEU A 346 23.96 -17.32 15.06
N ASN A 347 23.13 -17.36 14.02
CA ASN A 347 21.70 -17.05 14.10
C ASN A 347 20.95 -18.26 14.71
N PRO A 348 20.31 -18.14 15.88
CA PRO A 348 19.78 -19.30 16.64
C PRO A 348 18.53 -19.97 16.03
N GLN A 349 18.25 -19.77 14.75
CA GLN A 349 17.07 -20.29 14.04
C GLN A 349 17.46 -21.00 12.74
N LYS A 350 18.25 -22.07 12.87
CA LYS A 350 18.76 -22.90 11.75
C LYS A 350 17.68 -23.66 10.96
N ASP A 351 16.46 -23.72 11.48
CA ASP A 351 15.37 -24.54 10.95
C ASP A 351 14.50 -23.81 9.90
N LEU A 352 14.77 -22.52 9.62
CA LEU A 352 14.05 -21.77 8.59
C LEU A 352 14.59 -22.09 7.18
N PRO A 353 13.73 -22.21 6.15
CA PRO A 353 14.13 -22.34 4.76
C PRO A 353 15.11 -21.23 4.32
N GLN A 354 16.02 -21.55 3.38
CA GLN A 354 17.06 -20.62 2.91
C GLN A 354 16.48 -19.32 2.34
N GLU A 355 15.30 -19.37 1.73
CA GLU A 355 14.57 -18.21 1.19
C GLU A 355 14.11 -17.24 2.29
N GLU A 356 13.68 -17.74 3.46
CA GLU A 356 13.34 -16.91 4.63
C GLU A 356 14.58 -16.29 5.29
N ARG A 357 15.74 -16.95 5.18
CA ARG A 357 17.02 -16.39 5.62
C ARG A 357 17.47 -15.24 4.72
N THR A 358 17.34 -15.40 3.40
CA THR A 358 17.63 -14.35 2.41
C THR A 358 16.69 -13.14 2.57
N LEU A 359 15.41 -13.38 2.88
CA LEU A 359 14.44 -12.32 3.22
C LEU A 359 14.80 -11.53 4.49
N ARG A 360 15.54 -12.12 5.43
CA ARG A 360 16.04 -11.38 6.62
C ARG A 360 17.40 -10.71 6.41
N ILE A 361 18.21 -11.13 5.44
CA ILE A 361 19.38 -10.35 4.99
C ILE A 361 18.92 -9.01 4.37
N ILE A 362 17.70 -8.96 3.83
CA ILE A 362 17.03 -7.71 3.41
C ILE A 362 16.69 -6.78 4.60
N GLU A 363 16.71 -7.26 5.86
CA GLU A 363 16.53 -6.41 7.06
C GLU A 363 17.80 -5.63 7.45
N ASP A 364 18.99 -5.98 6.92
CA ASP A 364 20.23 -5.19 7.04
C ASP A 364 20.35 -4.15 5.91
N GLN A 365 19.23 -3.52 5.54
CA GLN A 365 19.27 -2.33 4.68
C GLN A 365 20.02 -1.20 5.39
N VAL A 366 20.97 -0.58 4.69
CA VAL A 366 21.67 0.62 5.16
C VAL A 366 20.64 1.67 5.54
N ARG A 367 20.68 2.12 6.79
CA ARG A 367 19.82 3.20 7.32
C ARG A 367 20.67 4.24 8.01
N GLY A 368 20.20 5.47 8.05
CA GLY A 368 20.89 6.57 8.71
C GLY A 368 21.47 7.58 7.73
N ALA A 369 22.67 8.09 8.00
CA ALA A 369 23.29 9.07 7.11
C ALA A 369 24.74 8.69 6.77
N LEU A 370 25.16 9.00 5.55
CA LEU A 370 26.54 8.97 5.10
C LEU A 370 26.99 10.38 4.73
N PHE A 371 28.14 10.80 5.25
CA PHE A 371 28.73 12.10 5.01
C PHE A 371 30.23 12.03 5.25
N HIS A 372 30.97 12.91 4.57
CA HIS A 372 32.41 13.02 4.73
C HIS A 372 32.78 13.82 6.01
N GLU A 373 34.01 13.67 6.50
CA GLU A 373 34.48 14.29 7.76
C GLU A 373 34.42 15.83 7.74
N ASN A 374 34.46 16.46 6.56
CA ASN A 374 34.26 17.91 6.41
C ASN A 374 32.85 18.37 6.85
N ILE A 375 31.81 17.61 6.52
CA ILE A 375 30.42 17.86 6.93
C ILE A 375 30.23 17.48 8.39
N LYS A 376 30.85 16.38 8.84
CA LYS A 376 30.79 15.96 10.24
C LYS A 376 31.31 17.03 11.20
N ASN A 377 32.45 17.64 10.85
CA ASN A 377 33.09 18.66 11.68
C ASN A 377 32.44 20.04 11.51
N ASN A 378 31.84 20.30 10.35
CA ASN A 378 31.08 21.51 10.09
C ASN A 378 29.89 21.21 9.15
N PRO A 379 28.68 20.97 9.69
CA PRO A 379 27.51 20.60 8.90
C PRO A 379 27.11 21.61 7.82
N GLU A 380 27.49 22.89 7.96
CA GLU A 380 27.28 23.94 6.94
C GLU A 380 28.04 23.68 5.63
N ASN A 381 29.04 22.78 5.66
CA ASN A 381 29.74 22.35 4.47
C ASN A 381 28.88 21.47 3.56
N ALA A 382 27.74 20.96 4.03
CA ALA A 382 26.80 20.25 3.18
C ALA A 382 26.17 21.22 2.16
N LYS A 383 26.65 21.14 0.91
CA LYS A 383 26.09 21.93 -0.20
C LYS A 383 24.80 21.33 -0.70
N ASN A 384 24.68 20.00 -0.67
CA ASN A 384 23.49 19.28 -1.04
C ASN A 384 23.07 18.23 0.01
N ILE A 385 21.78 17.87 0.02
CA ILE A 385 21.24 16.74 0.78
C ILE A 385 20.56 15.80 -0.21
N VAL A 386 20.85 14.51 -0.15
CA VAL A 386 20.24 13.49 -1.01
C VAL A 386 19.60 12.41 -0.15
N TYR A 387 18.28 12.27 -0.26
CA TYR A 387 17.53 11.17 0.35
C TYR A 387 17.57 9.93 -0.54
N VAL A 388 17.81 8.76 0.06
CA VAL A 388 17.90 7.49 -0.65
C VAL A 388 16.87 6.50 -0.13
N TYR A 389 15.94 6.11 -0.99
CA TYR A 389 14.97 5.03 -0.76
C TYR A 389 14.96 4.07 -1.95
N ALA A 390 15.79 3.04 -1.90
CA ALA A 390 16.11 2.25 -3.08
C ALA A 390 15.85 0.73 -2.94
N HIS A 391 15.08 0.32 -1.93
CA HIS A 391 14.81 -1.09 -1.60
C HIS A 391 16.09 -1.96 -1.72
N GLY A 392 16.07 -3.01 -2.55
CA GLY A 392 17.20 -3.93 -2.73
C GLY A 392 18.49 -3.30 -3.30
N ASN A 393 18.43 -2.06 -3.81
CA ASN A 393 19.62 -1.34 -4.29
C ASN A 393 20.25 -0.43 -3.22
N GLN A 394 19.63 -0.28 -2.06
CA GLN A 394 20.05 0.70 -1.04
C GLN A 394 21.48 0.46 -0.55
N ASN A 395 21.86 -0.80 -0.29
CA ASN A 395 23.20 -1.16 0.17
C ASN A 395 24.26 -0.91 -0.91
N LYS A 396 23.96 -1.28 -2.16
CA LYS A 396 24.86 -1.05 -3.31
C LYS A 396 25.12 0.45 -3.52
N ILE A 397 24.08 1.27 -3.40
CA ILE A 397 24.20 2.74 -3.50
C ILE A 397 25.05 3.28 -2.35
N ALA A 398 24.84 2.81 -1.13
CA ALA A 398 25.63 3.20 0.04
C ALA A 398 27.11 2.84 -0.09
N GLU A 399 27.43 1.61 -0.50
CA GLU A 399 28.79 1.14 -0.77
C GLU A 399 29.48 2.01 -1.81
N TYR A 400 28.79 2.27 -2.92
CA TYR A 400 29.30 3.11 -4.00
C TYR A 400 29.58 4.55 -3.54
N ILE A 401 28.63 5.18 -2.84
CA ILE A 401 28.80 6.53 -2.28
C ILE A 401 29.99 6.58 -1.32
N ASN A 402 30.11 5.60 -0.43
CA ASN A 402 31.19 5.54 0.55
C ASN A 402 32.56 5.36 -0.11
N ALA A 403 32.65 4.51 -1.15
CA ALA A 403 33.87 4.39 -1.95
C ALA A 403 34.24 5.73 -2.61
N ARG A 404 33.27 6.42 -3.22
CA ARG A 404 33.49 7.73 -3.85
C ARG A 404 33.90 8.83 -2.88
N MET A 405 33.42 8.80 -1.64
CA MET A 405 33.87 9.73 -0.60
C MET A 405 35.35 9.51 -0.21
N LYS A 406 35.86 8.27 -0.31
CA LYS A 406 37.22 7.89 0.07
C LYS A 406 38.25 8.05 -1.07
N ASP A 407 37.87 7.72 -2.30
CA ASP A 407 38.82 7.43 -3.40
C ASP A 407 39.42 8.65 -4.13
N ASP A 408 38.88 9.87 -4.06
CA ASP A 408 39.28 10.92 -5.02
C ASP A 408 39.33 12.36 -4.44
N PRO A 409 40.46 13.08 -4.55
CA PRO A 409 40.55 14.52 -4.25
C PRO A 409 39.85 15.45 -5.27
N VAL A 410 39.39 14.94 -6.42
CA VAL A 410 38.77 15.76 -7.50
C VAL A 410 37.22 15.72 -7.47
N LYS A 411 36.60 14.81 -6.70
CA LYS A 411 35.13 14.65 -6.64
C LYS A 411 34.52 15.30 -5.39
N ASP A 412 34.73 16.61 -5.23
CA ASP A 412 34.21 17.40 -4.10
C ASP A 412 32.70 17.24 -3.90
N HIS A 413 31.94 17.04 -4.98
CA HIS A 413 30.48 16.90 -4.91
C HIS A 413 29.99 15.76 -4.00
N TYR A 414 30.69 14.63 -3.89
CA TYR A 414 30.32 13.57 -2.93
C TYR A 414 30.66 13.95 -1.49
N LYS A 415 31.79 14.64 -1.28
CA LYS A 415 32.25 15.08 0.04
C LYS A 415 31.45 16.26 0.58
N GLU A 416 30.79 17.00 -0.30
CA GLU A 416 29.92 18.13 0.03
C GLU A 416 28.43 17.78 -0.05
N THR A 417 28.10 16.49 -0.19
CA THR A 417 26.72 15.99 -0.16
C THR A 417 26.48 15.15 1.08
N LEU A 418 25.40 15.45 1.79
CA LEU A 418 24.89 14.67 2.91
C LEU A 418 23.86 13.66 2.39
N PHE A 419 24.15 12.36 2.50
CA PHE A 419 23.26 11.30 2.04
C PHE A 419 22.47 10.75 3.22
N VAL A 420 21.15 10.67 3.08
CA VAL A 420 20.23 10.23 4.13
C VAL A 420 19.44 9.02 3.64
N PHE A 421 19.70 7.86 4.22
CA PHE A 421 19.12 6.59 3.82
C PHE A 421 17.84 6.31 4.60
N CYS A 422 16.78 5.96 3.88
CA CYS A 422 15.50 5.56 4.44
C CYS A 422 15.66 4.39 5.42
N GLY A 423 14.94 4.45 6.52
CA GLY A 423 14.84 3.35 7.45
C GLY A 423 14.16 3.77 8.74
N LYS A 424 13.54 2.81 9.41
CA LYS A 424 13.08 3.03 10.78
C LYS A 424 14.28 3.46 11.62
N ASP A 425 14.13 4.55 12.36
CA ASP A 425 15.14 5.09 13.26
C ASP A 425 16.41 5.59 12.54
N ALA A 426 16.34 5.89 11.23
CA ALA A 426 17.47 6.46 10.48
C ALA A 426 17.97 7.79 11.09
N VAL A 427 17.04 8.63 11.56
CA VAL A 427 17.33 9.82 12.35
C VAL A 427 16.79 9.60 13.75
N LEU A 428 17.70 9.41 14.72
CA LEU A 428 17.38 9.16 16.12
C LEU A 428 17.19 10.47 16.87
N ALA A 429 16.11 11.17 16.55
CA ALA A 429 15.70 12.34 17.29
C ALA A 429 15.48 11.96 18.77
N LYS A 430 16.20 12.59 19.70
CA LYS A 430 15.91 12.49 21.14
C LYS A 430 15.43 13.83 21.66
N ASP A 431 14.37 13.84 22.45
CA ASP A 431 13.93 15.02 23.20
C ASP A 431 14.93 15.36 24.32
N ASP A 432 14.71 16.49 25.00
CA ASP A 432 15.55 16.96 26.10
C ASP A 432 15.59 15.98 27.29
N ALA A 433 14.63 15.04 27.36
CA ALA A 433 14.57 13.97 28.35
C ALA A 433 15.28 12.67 27.88
N GLY A 434 15.90 12.69 26.70
CA GLY A 434 16.61 11.56 26.12
C GLY A 434 15.70 10.48 25.51
N LYS A 435 14.39 10.72 25.42
CA LYS A 435 13.41 9.83 24.81
C LYS A 435 13.34 10.09 23.31
N MET A 436 13.08 9.05 22.52
CA MET A 436 12.93 9.18 21.07
C MET A 436 11.81 10.17 20.73
N ALA A 437 12.15 11.31 20.14
CA ALA A 437 11.18 12.27 19.63
C ALA A 437 10.50 11.65 18.42
N THR A 438 9.20 11.42 18.55
CA THR A 438 8.39 10.74 17.53
C THR A 438 8.04 11.70 16.40
N GLY A 439 8.17 11.28 15.14
CA GLY A 439 7.66 12.02 13.97
C GLY A 439 8.69 12.72 13.09
N ILE A 440 9.96 12.73 13.48
CA ILE A 440 11.07 13.18 12.62
C ILE A 440 11.67 11.95 11.93
N ASP A 441 11.45 11.82 10.62
CA ASP A 441 12.10 10.79 9.81
C ASP A 441 13.08 11.39 8.78
N ALA A 442 13.97 10.53 8.26
CA ALA A 442 15.00 10.90 7.28
C ALA A 442 14.43 11.59 6.03
N MET A 443 13.28 11.12 5.59
CA MET A 443 12.58 11.63 4.41
C MET A 443 12.05 13.04 4.65
N SER A 444 11.44 13.26 5.82
CA SER A 444 10.91 14.53 6.25
C SER A 444 11.99 15.59 6.30
N MET A 445 13.16 15.24 6.86
CA MET A 445 14.31 16.13 6.90
C MET A 445 14.78 16.53 5.49
N ALA A 446 14.89 15.57 4.57
CA ALA A 446 15.30 15.87 3.21
C ALA A 446 14.30 16.77 2.48
N TYR A 447 13.00 16.53 2.61
CA TYR A 447 11.98 17.38 1.96
C TYR A 447 12.03 18.83 2.43
N ILE A 448 12.17 19.02 3.74
CA ILE A 448 12.22 20.36 4.34
C ILE A 448 13.45 21.13 3.88
N ALA A 449 14.58 20.44 3.70
CA ALA A 449 15.81 21.02 3.19
C ALA A 449 15.85 21.21 1.67
N ASP A 450 14.75 20.96 0.95
CA ASP A 450 14.71 20.97 -0.52
C ASP A 450 15.78 20.03 -1.13
N GLY A 451 16.02 18.91 -0.43
CA GLY A 451 17.00 17.89 -0.78
C GLY A 451 16.54 17.04 -1.96
N ASP A 452 17.50 16.54 -2.71
CA ASP A 452 17.26 15.67 -3.86
C ASP A 452 16.93 14.25 -3.42
N GLY A 453 16.33 13.46 -4.30
CA GLY A 453 15.91 12.09 -4.04
C GLY A 453 16.52 11.09 -5.02
N ILE A 454 16.92 9.94 -4.49
CA ILE A 454 17.11 8.70 -5.24
C ILE A 454 16.06 7.74 -4.72
N THR A 455 15.07 7.40 -5.55
CA THR A 455 13.96 6.56 -5.14
C THR A 455 13.72 5.44 -6.13
N THR A 456 13.02 4.39 -5.74
CA THR A 456 12.43 3.47 -6.69
C THR A 456 11.17 4.03 -7.35
N MET A 457 10.96 3.72 -8.62
CA MET A 457 9.73 4.03 -9.37
C MET A 457 8.53 3.48 -8.59
N GLY A 458 7.46 4.25 -8.44
CA GLY A 458 6.24 3.81 -7.74
C GLY A 458 6.23 3.90 -6.21
N ALA A 459 7.37 4.18 -5.59
CA ALA A 459 7.40 4.60 -4.20
C ALA A 459 6.54 5.87 -3.99
N GLY A 460 5.87 5.97 -2.85
CA GLY A 460 5.05 7.15 -2.49
C GLY A 460 5.84 8.46 -2.50
N THR A 461 7.15 8.37 -2.27
CA THR A 461 8.13 9.45 -2.39
C THR A 461 8.08 10.16 -3.75
N ASN A 462 7.80 9.44 -4.86
CA ASN A 462 7.67 10.05 -6.19
C ASN A 462 6.53 11.08 -6.24
N GLY A 463 5.39 10.75 -5.62
CA GLY A 463 4.24 11.65 -5.51
C GLY A 463 4.53 12.84 -4.60
N GLU A 464 5.31 12.64 -3.54
CA GLU A 464 5.73 13.70 -2.62
C GLU A 464 6.68 14.71 -3.30
N TYR A 465 7.67 14.24 -4.06
CA TYR A 465 8.52 15.11 -4.87
C TYR A 465 7.71 15.87 -5.93
N ALA A 466 6.81 15.18 -6.64
CA ALA A 466 5.91 15.81 -7.61
C ALA A 466 5.05 16.93 -6.98
N PHE A 467 4.51 16.70 -5.78
CA PHE A 467 3.77 17.71 -5.03
C PHE A 467 4.66 18.90 -4.68
N MET A 468 5.87 18.64 -4.20
CA MET A 468 6.83 19.68 -3.87
C MET A 468 7.26 20.51 -5.09
N HIS A 469 7.36 19.92 -6.29
CA HIS A 469 7.61 20.69 -7.51
C HIS A 469 6.40 21.54 -7.92
N ASP A 470 5.20 20.96 -7.90
CA ASP A 470 4.00 21.62 -8.42
C ASP A 470 3.46 22.70 -7.49
N LYS A 471 3.48 22.43 -6.17
CA LYS A 471 2.90 23.28 -5.12
C LYS A 471 3.97 23.85 -4.19
N GLY A 472 5.03 23.10 -3.97
CA GLY A 472 6.08 23.42 -2.99
C GLY A 472 7.12 24.46 -3.45
N GLY A 473 7.20 24.77 -4.75
CA GLY A 473 8.30 25.56 -5.31
C GLY A 473 9.68 24.93 -5.04
N SER A 474 9.72 23.61 -4.94
CA SER A 474 10.95 22.83 -4.72
C SER A 474 11.71 22.67 -6.02
N ASP A 475 13.02 22.89 -5.96
CA ASP A 475 13.96 22.62 -7.05
C ASP A 475 14.72 21.31 -6.82
N SER A 476 14.21 20.44 -5.96
CA SER A 476 14.82 19.13 -5.73
C SER A 476 14.85 18.30 -7.02
N ARG A 477 15.81 17.40 -7.12
CA ARG A 477 15.93 16.49 -8.27
C ARG A 477 15.55 15.10 -7.82
N LEU A 478 14.99 14.32 -8.72
CA LEU A 478 14.61 12.95 -8.45
C LEU A 478 15.23 11.99 -9.47
N LEU A 479 16.05 11.07 -9.00
CA LEU A 479 16.46 9.89 -9.76
C LEU A 479 15.53 8.74 -9.40
N ALA A 480 14.66 8.34 -10.33
CA ALA A 480 13.77 7.20 -10.13
C ALA A 480 14.39 5.93 -10.76
N LEU A 481 14.71 4.97 -9.91
CA LEU A 481 15.27 3.68 -10.24
C LEU A 481 14.14 2.70 -10.60
N PRO A 482 14.23 1.98 -11.71
CA PRO A 482 13.21 1.01 -12.10
C PRO A 482 13.05 -0.06 -11.03
N ILE A 483 11.82 -0.45 -10.76
CA ILE A 483 11.53 -1.71 -10.08
C ILE A 483 11.21 -2.73 -11.16
N GLN A 484 11.92 -3.84 -11.15
CA GLN A 484 11.64 -4.95 -12.05
C GLN A 484 10.20 -5.37 -11.82
N GLY A 485 9.40 -5.36 -12.88
CA GLY A 485 8.08 -5.95 -12.83
C GLY A 485 6.89 -5.12 -12.40
N HIS A 486 7.11 -3.83 -12.17
CA HIS A 486 6.05 -2.93 -11.76
C HIS A 486 5.74 -1.94 -12.89
N ASP A 487 5.07 -2.44 -13.93
CA ASP A 487 4.71 -1.64 -15.11
C ASP A 487 3.86 -0.41 -14.76
N GLU A 488 3.01 -0.54 -13.73
CA GLU A 488 2.33 0.58 -13.08
C GLU A 488 3.30 1.69 -12.70
N GLN A 489 4.27 1.32 -11.90
CA GLN A 489 5.16 2.23 -11.24
C GLN A 489 6.12 2.88 -12.22
N LYS A 490 6.51 2.13 -13.25
CA LYS A 490 7.24 2.63 -14.41
C LYS A 490 6.40 3.64 -15.21
N ALA A 491 5.11 3.37 -15.45
CA ALA A 491 4.22 4.31 -16.12
C ALA A 491 4.04 5.62 -15.32
N ASN A 492 3.91 5.52 -13.99
CA ASN A 492 3.84 6.66 -13.07
C ASN A 492 5.10 7.50 -13.17
N ALA A 493 6.26 6.86 -13.08
CA ALA A 493 7.54 7.53 -13.19
C ALA A 493 7.70 8.17 -14.58
N ASN A 494 7.26 7.51 -15.66
CA ASN A 494 7.27 8.07 -17.02
C ASN A 494 6.38 9.31 -17.13
N ASN A 495 5.24 9.33 -16.45
CA ASN A 495 4.37 10.49 -16.40
C ASN A 495 5.05 11.66 -15.67
N LEU A 496 5.67 11.38 -14.53
CA LEU A 496 6.42 12.38 -13.76
C LEU A 496 7.60 12.94 -14.54
N GLU A 497 8.37 12.10 -15.23
CA GLU A 497 9.46 12.55 -16.11
C GLU A 497 8.93 13.46 -17.24
N LYS A 498 7.75 13.18 -17.77
CA LYS A 498 7.14 14.07 -18.79
C LYS A 498 6.66 15.40 -18.21
N ARG A 499 6.08 15.39 -17.01
CA ARG A 499 5.53 16.59 -16.36
C ARG A 499 6.65 17.48 -15.76
N PHE A 500 7.73 16.87 -15.29
CA PHE A 500 8.81 17.51 -14.55
C PHE A 500 10.19 17.12 -15.10
N SER A 501 10.36 17.16 -16.44
CA SER A 501 11.57 16.64 -17.13
C SER A 501 12.89 17.23 -16.67
N ASP A 502 12.87 18.45 -16.14
CA ASP A 502 14.08 19.14 -15.67
C ASP A 502 14.57 18.60 -14.31
N TYR A 503 13.64 18.05 -13.53
CA TYR A 503 13.81 17.63 -12.14
C TYR A 503 13.83 16.12 -11.98
N VAL A 504 12.99 15.39 -12.74
CA VAL A 504 12.85 13.93 -12.65
C VAL A 504 13.62 13.27 -13.80
N LYS A 505 14.58 12.41 -13.46
CA LYS A 505 15.29 11.55 -14.41
C LYS A 505 14.93 10.10 -14.15
N LEU A 506 14.49 9.38 -15.18
CA LEU A 506 14.31 7.93 -15.11
C LEU A 506 15.54 7.21 -15.61
N ARG A 507 15.88 6.13 -14.92
CA ARG A 507 16.81 5.14 -15.46
C ARG A 507 16.05 4.19 -16.39
N LYS A 508 16.34 4.26 -17.70
CA LYS A 508 15.57 3.58 -18.76
C LYS A 508 16.00 2.13 -19.02
N ASP A 509 17.17 1.72 -18.54
CA ASP A 509 17.88 0.54 -19.05
C ASP A 509 17.69 -0.76 -18.24
N ALA A 510 16.80 -0.82 -17.24
CA ALA A 510 16.54 -2.08 -16.51
C ALA A 510 15.34 -2.88 -17.05
N ALA A 511 14.74 -2.43 -18.16
CA ALA A 511 13.42 -2.89 -18.56
C ALA A 511 13.34 -4.16 -19.42
N HIS A 512 14.44 -4.89 -19.69
CA HIS A 512 14.34 -6.19 -20.37
C HIS A 512 15.34 -7.24 -19.86
N GLU A 513 14.74 -8.36 -19.45
CA GLU A 513 15.14 -9.78 -19.49
C GLU A 513 16.31 -10.32 -18.60
N SER A 514 15.91 -11.35 -17.83
CA SER A 514 16.50 -12.65 -17.43
C SER A 514 17.90 -12.74 -16.79
N ASP A 515 17.89 -13.28 -15.55
CA ASP A 515 18.72 -14.33 -14.91
C ASP A 515 20.22 -14.55 -15.20
N ALA A 516 20.90 -13.62 -15.85
CA ALA A 516 22.35 -13.53 -15.74
C ALA A 516 22.74 -12.06 -15.83
N VAL A 517 22.99 -11.40 -14.69
CA VAL A 517 23.44 -10.00 -14.66
C VAL A 517 24.79 -9.91 -15.38
N PRO A 518 24.89 -9.30 -16.58
CA PRO A 518 26.19 -9.03 -17.19
C PRO A 518 26.84 -7.87 -16.42
N GLN A 519 28.15 -7.94 -16.20
CA GLN A 519 28.96 -6.89 -15.53
C GLN A 519 28.75 -5.47 -16.09
N ASP A 520 28.19 -5.35 -17.30
CA ASP A 520 27.92 -4.06 -17.96
C ASP A 520 26.71 -3.30 -17.37
N LYS A 521 25.75 -3.97 -16.68
CA LYS A 521 24.60 -3.28 -16.06
C LYS A 521 24.95 -2.54 -14.75
N GLU A 522 26.01 -2.98 -14.05
CA GLU A 522 26.52 -2.34 -12.82
C GLU A 522 27.27 -1.03 -13.11
N LYS A 523 27.99 -0.97 -14.23
CA LYS A 523 28.62 0.25 -14.74
C LYS A 523 27.61 1.36 -15.04
N ASN A 524 26.39 1.01 -15.46
CA ASN A 524 25.36 2.00 -15.77
C ASN A 524 24.73 2.64 -14.51
N LEU A 525 24.58 1.89 -13.40
CA LEU A 525 24.04 2.45 -12.15
C LEU A 525 25.02 3.46 -11.55
N THR A 526 26.31 3.09 -11.50
CA THR A 526 27.38 3.92 -10.95
C THR A 526 27.57 5.20 -11.76
N GLN A 527 27.48 5.13 -13.09
CA GLN A 527 27.50 6.31 -13.96
C GLN A 527 26.28 7.22 -13.74
N ASP A 528 25.07 6.66 -13.68
CA ASP A 528 23.86 7.43 -13.40
C ASP A 528 23.92 8.15 -12.05
N LEU A 529 24.47 7.49 -11.02
CA LEU A 529 24.70 8.08 -9.70
C LEU A 529 25.73 9.22 -9.77
N ASP A 530 26.87 9.02 -10.44
CA ASP A 530 27.89 10.06 -10.61
C ASP A 530 27.30 11.28 -11.33
N ASP A 531 26.60 11.08 -12.44
CA ASP A 531 25.98 12.17 -13.22
C ASP A 531 24.91 12.89 -12.42
N PHE A 532 24.06 12.15 -11.71
CA PHE A 532 23.02 12.72 -10.86
C PHE A 532 23.63 13.55 -9.74
N ILE A 533 24.53 12.99 -8.93
CA ILE A 533 25.10 13.65 -7.75
C ILE A 533 25.94 14.86 -8.17
N LYS A 534 26.72 14.76 -9.25
CA LYS A 534 27.46 15.90 -9.79
C LYS A 534 26.52 17.02 -10.25
N LYS A 535 25.47 16.70 -11.00
CA LYS A 535 24.51 17.70 -11.49
C LYS A 535 23.75 18.36 -10.34
N SER A 536 23.22 17.54 -9.43
CA SER A 536 22.58 17.94 -8.18
C SER A 536 23.44 18.91 -7.38
N HIS A 537 24.72 18.58 -7.21
CA HIS A 537 25.66 19.44 -6.50
C HIS A 537 25.89 20.78 -7.20
N LEU A 538 26.15 20.76 -8.52
CA LEU A 538 26.36 21.99 -9.29
C LEU A 538 25.14 22.91 -9.27
N GLU A 539 23.94 22.35 -9.37
CA GLU A 539 22.71 23.12 -9.27
C GLU A 539 22.46 23.62 -7.86
N ALA A 540 22.77 22.84 -6.82
CA ALA A 540 22.74 23.33 -5.44
C ALA A 540 23.66 24.54 -5.24
N LEU A 541 24.83 24.60 -5.87
CA LEU A 541 25.69 25.79 -5.83
C LEU A 541 25.07 27.02 -6.54
N GLN A 542 24.16 26.79 -7.48
CA GLN A 542 23.48 27.83 -8.26
C GLN A 542 22.09 28.21 -7.71
N LYS A 543 21.48 27.35 -6.88
CA LYS A 543 20.18 27.59 -6.24
C LYS A 543 20.26 28.89 -5.43
N LYS A 544 19.31 29.80 -5.67
CA LYS A 544 19.14 31.00 -4.84
C LYS A 544 18.52 30.58 -3.50
N TYR A 545 19.33 30.10 -2.57
CA TYR A 545 18.89 29.75 -1.22
C TYR A 545 18.44 30.96 -0.37
N ASP A 546 18.64 32.18 -0.87
CA ASP A 546 18.16 33.44 -0.30
C ASP A 546 16.67 33.74 -0.58
N VAL A 547 15.94 32.81 -1.23
CA VAL A 547 14.49 32.92 -1.40
C VAL A 547 13.79 32.30 -0.18
N ASN A 548 12.74 32.94 0.32
CA ASN A 548 11.97 32.44 1.45
C ASN A 548 11.23 31.14 1.06
N ALA A 549 11.16 30.17 1.97
CA ALA A 549 10.44 28.91 1.75
C ALA A 549 8.90 29.04 1.87
N VAL A 550 8.38 30.27 1.96
CA VAL A 550 6.98 30.61 2.31
C VAL A 550 5.96 29.79 1.51
N GLU A 551 6.10 29.74 0.18
CA GLU A 551 5.07 29.13 -0.68
C GLU A 551 4.94 27.63 -0.40
N GLY A 552 6.04 26.89 -0.39
CA GLY A 552 6.00 25.46 -0.12
C GLY A 552 5.65 25.09 1.31
N LEU A 553 6.14 25.85 2.29
CA LEU A 553 5.74 25.67 3.69
C LEU A 553 4.24 25.91 3.89
N THR A 554 3.68 26.93 3.23
CA THR A 554 2.25 27.24 3.32
C THR A 554 1.41 26.12 2.72
N GLU A 555 1.78 25.57 1.56
CA GLU A 555 1.06 24.44 0.95
C GLU A 555 1.16 23.16 1.80
N ILE A 556 2.31 22.90 2.44
CA ILE A 556 2.50 21.77 3.37
C ILE A 556 1.63 21.92 4.64
N ILE A 557 1.43 23.16 5.12
CA ILE A 557 0.62 23.44 6.31
C ILE A 557 -0.89 23.32 6.03
N LYS A 558 -1.34 23.47 4.78
CA LYS A 558 -2.77 23.39 4.46
C LYS A 558 -3.37 22.03 4.84
N GLU A 559 -4.50 22.08 5.54
CA GLU A 559 -5.28 20.89 5.92
C GLU A 559 -5.91 20.18 4.70
N SER A 560 -6.05 20.87 3.56
CA SER A 560 -6.62 20.33 2.32
C SER A 560 -5.66 19.32 1.65
N GLY A 561 -5.82 18.03 2.00
CA GLY A 561 -5.06 16.92 1.45
C GLY A 561 -5.95 15.84 0.84
N TYR A 562 -5.37 14.66 0.57
CA TYR A 562 -6.13 13.49 0.10
C TYR A 562 -7.13 12.97 1.16
N VAL A 563 -6.87 13.25 2.44
CA VAL A 563 -7.79 12.97 3.55
C VAL A 563 -9.06 13.79 3.41
N GLU A 564 -8.95 15.05 2.95
CA GLU A 564 -10.07 15.98 2.82
C GLU A 564 -11.08 15.48 1.80
N GLU A 565 -10.65 15.08 0.61
CA GLU A 565 -11.58 14.64 -0.44
C GLU A 565 -12.39 13.41 -0.02
N ALA A 566 -11.73 12.36 0.49
CA ALA A 566 -12.43 11.17 0.92
C ALA A 566 -13.36 11.46 2.12
N TYR A 567 -12.93 12.36 3.01
CA TYR A 567 -13.77 12.88 4.09
C TYR A 567 -14.99 13.62 3.55
N GLU A 568 -14.83 14.58 2.64
CA GLU A 568 -15.91 15.36 2.04
C GLU A 568 -16.88 14.46 1.28
N MET A 569 -16.37 13.51 0.48
CA MET A 569 -17.19 12.55 -0.27
C MET A 569 -18.10 11.71 0.63
N LEU A 570 -17.69 11.45 1.88
CA LEU A 570 -18.38 10.59 2.83
C LEU A 570 -19.18 11.36 3.91
N PHE A 571 -18.81 12.60 4.25
CA PHE A 571 -19.37 13.34 5.39
C PHE A 571 -19.92 14.74 5.08
N SER A 572 -19.73 15.24 3.85
CA SER A 572 -20.27 16.53 3.42
C SER A 572 -21.59 16.34 2.66
N ASP A 573 -22.62 17.10 3.07
CA ASP A 573 -23.89 17.19 2.36
C ASP A 573 -23.75 18.01 1.06
N ASP A 574 -22.77 18.93 1.06
CA ASP A 574 -22.40 19.72 -0.10
C ASP A 574 -21.43 18.90 -0.95
N ILE A 575 -21.98 18.23 -1.94
CA ILE A 575 -21.18 17.53 -2.93
C ILE A 575 -20.55 18.60 -3.83
N GLY A 576 -19.46 19.21 -3.36
CA GLY A 576 -18.48 19.89 -4.19
C GLY A 576 -17.83 18.87 -5.11
N ARG A 577 -18.59 18.29 -6.05
CA ARG A 577 -18.10 17.44 -7.13
C ARG A 577 -17.06 18.26 -7.87
N ASN A 578 -15.78 17.97 -7.65
CA ASN A 578 -14.76 18.46 -8.55
C ASN A 578 -15.12 17.94 -9.95
N LYS A 579 -15.16 18.82 -10.94
CA LYS A 579 -15.49 18.44 -12.33
C LYS A 579 -14.60 17.30 -12.86
N GLY A 580 -13.37 17.16 -12.32
CA GLY A 580 -12.47 16.05 -12.60
C GLY A 580 -13.03 14.69 -12.22
N ASP A 581 -13.71 14.57 -11.08
CA ASP A 581 -14.25 13.29 -10.59
C ASP A 581 -15.40 12.78 -11.48
N GLU A 582 -16.17 13.70 -12.07
CA GLU A 582 -17.26 13.31 -12.96
C GLU A 582 -16.75 12.75 -14.29
N GLU A 583 -15.66 13.30 -14.82
CA GLU A 583 -14.99 12.79 -16.03
C GLU A 583 -14.32 11.44 -15.79
N PHE A 584 -13.65 11.26 -14.65
CA PHE A 584 -13.09 9.96 -14.25
C PHE A 584 -14.17 8.91 -14.08
N ARG A 585 -15.25 9.25 -13.39
CA ARG A 585 -16.41 8.36 -13.26
C ARG A 585 -17.03 8.02 -14.61
N LYS A 586 -17.10 8.96 -15.55
CA LYS A 586 -17.59 8.69 -16.93
C LYS A 586 -16.67 7.70 -17.64
N ALA A 587 -15.36 7.94 -17.64
CA ALA A 587 -14.38 7.03 -18.23
C ALA A 587 -14.44 5.64 -17.59
N GLU A 588 -14.59 5.54 -16.27
CA GLU A 588 -14.74 4.26 -15.56
C GLU A 588 -16.04 3.53 -15.91
N ILE A 589 -17.15 4.26 -16.07
CA ILE A 589 -18.44 3.71 -16.49
C ILE A 589 -18.33 3.21 -17.93
N GLU A 590 -17.66 3.96 -18.81
CA GLU A 590 -17.39 3.56 -20.19
C GLU A 590 -16.53 2.29 -20.26
N LEU A 591 -15.43 2.24 -19.51
CA LEU A 591 -14.57 1.05 -19.40
C LEU A 591 -15.31 -0.15 -18.79
N TYR A 592 -16.22 0.08 -17.85
CA TYR A 592 -17.05 -0.98 -17.29
C TYR A 592 -18.04 -1.56 -18.29
N ASN A 593 -18.70 -0.65 -19.00
CA ASN A 593 -19.74 -0.98 -19.96
C ASN A 593 -19.17 -1.44 -21.30
N SER A 594 -17.87 -1.20 -21.53
CA SER A 594 -17.13 -1.69 -22.68
C SER A 594 -17.29 -3.21 -22.81
N PRO A 595 -17.94 -3.66 -23.90
CA PRO A 595 -18.10 -5.08 -24.21
C PRO A 595 -16.73 -5.79 -24.32
N LEU A 596 -15.75 -5.16 -24.95
CA LEU A 596 -14.38 -5.67 -25.07
C LEU A 596 -13.71 -5.86 -23.71
N MET A 597 -13.79 -4.89 -22.80
CA MET A 597 -13.17 -5.03 -21.48
C MET A 597 -13.86 -6.09 -20.62
N ARG A 598 -15.18 -6.26 -20.78
CA ARG A 598 -15.91 -7.37 -20.13
C ARG A 598 -15.47 -8.73 -20.67
N ALA A 599 -15.27 -8.84 -21.99
CA ALA A 599 -14.74 -10.05 -22.61
C ALA A 599 -13.31 -10.35 -22.10
N ASN A 600 -12.42 -9.35 -22.08
CA ASN A 600 -11.06 -9.47 -21.56
C ASN A 600 -11.02 -9.98 -20.12
N ARG A 601 -11.79 -9.39 -19.20
CA ARG A 601 -11.82 -9.85 -17.79
C ARG A 601 -12.27 -11.30 -17.65
N LYS A 602 -13.27 -11.72 -18.43
CA LYS A 602 -13.78 -13.10 -18.40
C LYS A 602 -12.77 -14.07 -19.03
N PHE A 603 -12.13 -13.67 -20.13
CA PHE A 603 -11.07 -14.42 -20.79
C PHE A 603 -9.88 -14.65 -19.85
N VAL A 604 -9.34 -13.59 -19.26
CA VAL A 604 -8.23 -13.67 -18.29
C VAL A 604 -8.57 -14.62 -17.14
N LYS A 605 -9.76 -14.47 -16.55
CA LYS A 605 -10.22 -15.35 -15.47
C LYS A 605 -10.30 -16.82 -15.90
N MET A 606 -10.78 -17.09 -17.11
CA MET A 606 -10.80 -18.45 -17.68
C MET A 606 -9.38 -19.01 -17.79
N MET A 607 -8.44 -18.22 -18.32
CA MET A 607 -7.05 -18.61 -18.53
C MET A 607 -6.36 -19.00 -17.22
N PHE A 608 -6.46 -18.18 -16.18
CA PHE A 608 -5.86 -18.52 -14.88
C PHE A 608 -6.46 -19.77 -14.24
N GLN A 609 -7.78 -19.96 -14.37
CA GLN A 609 -8.40 -21.18 -13.88
C GLN A 609 -7.96 -22.41 -14.66
N ALA A 610 -7.75 -22.27 -15.97
CA ALA A 610 -7.21 -23.34 -16.79
C ALA A 610 -5.78 -23.68 -16.35
N PHE A 611 -4.90 -22.68 -16.19
CA PHE A 611 -3.52 -22.87 -15.77
C PHE A 611 -3.40 -23.50 -14.37
N ASP A 612 -4.09 -22.97 -13.37
CA ASP A 612 -4.09 -23.53 -12.01
C ASP A 612 -4.55 -25.00 -11.98
N GLN A 613 -5.55 -25.35 -12.79
CA GLN A 613 -6.02 -26.74 -12.91
C GLN A 613 -5.04 -27.62 -13.68
N MET A 614 -4.41 -27.10 -14.72
CA MET A 614 -3.39 -27.83 -15.48
C MET A 614 -2.17 -28.14 -14.61
N GLU A 615 -1.72 -27.17 -13.82
CA GLU A 615 -0.60 -27.32 -12.87
C GLU A 615 -0.90 -28.41 -11.84
N LYS A 616 -2.04 -28.33 -11.13
CA LYS A 616 -2.44 -29.33 -10.15
C LYS A 616 -2.54 -30.74 -10.73
N LYS A 617 -3.00 -30.86 -11.98
CA LYS A 617 -3.11 -32.16 -12.67
C LYS A 617 -1.76 -32.66 -13.18
N MET A 618 -0.86 -31.75 -13.55
CA MET A 618 0.52 -32.07 -13.91
C MET A 618 1.31 -32.57 -12.69
N GLU A 619 1.18 -31.91 -11.54
CA GLU A 619 1.75 -32.37 -10.26
C GLU A 619 1.22 -33.76 -9.86
N ALA A 620 -0.04 -34.06 -10.20
CA ALA A 620 -0.66 -35.37 -10.00
C ALA A 620 -0.26 -36.42 -11.07
N GLY A 621 0.58 -36.06 -12.05
CA GLY A 621 1.13 -36.99 -13.05
C GLY A 621 0.19 -37.38 -14.19
N GLY A 622 -0.89 -36.63 -14.44
CA GLY A 622 -1.93 -37.00 -15.40
C GLY A 622 -2.53 -35.83 -16.15
N ILE A 623 -1.76 -35.23 -17.07
CA ILE A 623 -2.25 -34.21 -17.99
C ILE A 623 -2.03 -34.61 -19.45
N ASP A 624 -3.09 -34.52 -20.24
CA ASP A 624 -3.11 -34.73 -21.69
C ASP A 624 -4.11 -33.78 -22.37
N GLU A 625 -4.19 -33.78 -23.70
CA GLU A 625 -5.10 -32.88 -24.43
C GLU A 625 -6.60 -33.09 -24.14
N ASN A 626 -6.97 -34.27 -23.63
CA ASN A 626 -8.36 -34.63 -23.31
C ASN A 626 -8.72 -34.31 -21.85
N THR A 627 -7.74 -33.86 -21.07
CA THR A 627 -7.94 -33.49 -19.67
C THR A 627 -8.99 -32.39 -19.56
N GLU A 628 -10.06 -32.68 -18.83
CA GLU A 628 -11.17 -31.75 -18.63
C GLU A 628 -10.80 -30.66 -17.61
N LEU A 629 -11.13 -29.41 -17.94
CA LEU A 629 -10.97 -28.24 -17.10
C LEU A 629 -12.34 -27.71 -16.69
N SER A 630 -12.46 -27.32 -15.42
CA SER A 630 -13.68 -26.81 -14.82
C SER A 630 -13.62 -25.29 -14.72
N ILE A 631 -14.15 -24.57 -15.69
CA ILE A 631 -14.06 -23.10 -15.77
C ILE A 631 -15.31 -22.44 -15.16
N LYS A 632 -15.13 -21.63 -14.12
CA LYS A 632 -16.20 -20.86 -13.45
C LYS A 632 -16.01 -19.36 -13.66
N ILE A 633 -16.74 -18.80 -14.63
CA ILE A 633 -16.69 -17.36 -14.91
C ILE A 633 -17.43 -16.54 -13.83
N THR A 634 -18.56 -17.03 -13.32
CA THR A 634 -19.31 -16.37 -12.23
C THR A 634 -19.55 -17.33 -11.07
N SER A 635 -19.75 -16.79 -9.86
CA SER A 635 -19.94 -17.60 -8.65
C SER A 635 -21.30 -18.30 -8.57
N LYS A 636 -22.23 -17.96 -9.46
CA LYS A 636 -23.62 -18.46 -9.46
C LYS A 636 -23.87 -19.50 -10.56
N GLU A 637 -22.92 -19.71 -11.46
CA GLU A 637 -23.06 -20.62 -12.59
C GLU A 637 -22.41 -21.98 -12.30
N SER A 638 -22.93 -23.03 -12.95
CA SER A 638 -22.21 -24.30 -13.08
C SER A 638 -20.85 -24.04 -13.74
N ALA A 639 -19.89 -24.93 -13.51
CA ALA A 639 -18.61 -24.83 -14.21
C ALA A 639 -18.78 -25.25 -15.68
N THR A 640 -18.12 -24.56 -16.60
CA THR A 640 -18.02 -24.96 -17.99
C THR A 640 -16.93 -26.01 -18.05
N ILE A 641 -17.32 -27.24 -18.35
CA ILE A 641 -16.37 -28.32 -18.58
C ILE A 641 -15.90 -28.23 -20.03
N VAL A 642 -14.58 -28.13 -20.21
CA VAL A 642 -13.93 -28.00 -21.51
C VAL A 642 -12.62 -28.77 -21.46
N SER A 643 -12.32 -29.60 -22.47
CA SER A 643 -11.00 -30.25 -22.55
C SER A 643 -9.93 -29.23 -22.94
N ILE A 644 -8.66 -29.51 -22.63
CA ILE A 644 -7.56 -28.62 -23.07
C ILE A 644 -7.57 -28.44 -24.59
N LYS A 645 -7.88 -29.50 -25.34
CA LYS A 645 -8.04 -29.47 -26.80
C LYS A 645 -9.18 -28.54 -27.24
N GLU A 646 -10.37 -28.70 -26.67
CA GLU A 646 -11.54 -27.85 -26.99
C GLU A 646 -11.25 -26.38 -26.65
N LEU A 647 -10.59 -26.13 -25.50
CA LEU A 647 -10.19 -24.78 -25.09
C LEU A 647 -9.25 -24.16 -26.14
N ARG A 648 -8.19 -24.86 -26.55
CA ARG A 648 -7.25 -24.43 -27.61
C ARG A 648 -7.98 -24.09 -28.91
N GLU A 649 -8.82 -24.99 -29.39
CA GLU A 649 -9.55 -24.80 -30.66
C GLU A 649 -10.44 -23.56 -30.58
N LYS A 650 -11.16 -23.39 -29.48
CA LYS A 650 -12.07 -22.26 -29.28
C LYS A 650 -11.36 -20.92 -29.03
N MET A 651 -10.13 -20.92 -28.53
CA MET A 651 -9.35 -19.67 -28.42
C MET A 651 -8.78 -19.17 -29.74
N SER A 652 -8.83 -19.97 -30.81
CA SER A 652 -8.36 -19.53 -32.13
C SER A 652 -9.29 -18.48 -32.78
N THR A 653 -10.50 -18.31 -32.26
CA THR A 653 -11.49 -17.33 -32.74
C THR A 653 -12.18 -16.61 -31.58
N MET A 654 -12.66 -15.40 -31.84
CA MET A 654 -13.43 -14.64 -30.86
C MET A 654 -14.74 -15.35 -30.48
N GLU A 655 -15.41 -15.92 -31.47
CA GLU A 655 -16.67 -16.65 -31.32
C GLU A 655 -16.50 -17.86 -30.40
N GLY A 656 -15.44 -18.66 -30.59
CA GLY A 656 -15.17 -19.82 -29.75
C GLY A 656 -14.90 -19.44 -28.30
N MET A 657 -14.14 -18.37 -28.06
CA MET A 657 -13.90 -17.87 -26.69
C MET A 657 -15.19 -17.41 -26.02
N LEU A 658 -16.01 -16.63 -26.73
CA LEU A 658 -17.30 -16.19 -26.21
C LEU A 658 -18.24 -17.37 -25.95
N GLU A 659 -18.15 -18.43 -26.76
CA GLU A 659 -18.91 -19.65 -26.54
C GLU A 659 -18.56 -20.29 -25.20
N ILE A 660 -17.27 -20.46 -24.86
CA ILE A 660 -16.85 -21.01 -23.55
C ILE A 660 -17.28 -20.06 -22.42
N ILE A 661 -17.03 -18.77 -22.58
CA ILE A 661 -17.34 -17.75 -21.59
C ILE A 661 -18.84 -17.67 -21.29
N ASN A 662 -19.70 -17.95 -22.29
CA ASN A 662 -21.15 -17.82 -22.19
C ASN A 662 -21.90 -19.16 -22.13
N LYS A 663 -21.22 -20.31 -22.20
CA LYS A 663 -21.82 -21.66 -22.28
C LYS A 663 -22.86 -21.90 -21.17
N ASN A 664 -22.59 -21.41 -19.96
CA ASN A 664 -23.42 -21.67 -18.77
C ASN A 664 -24.44 -20.60 -18.40
N ASN A 665 -24.52 -19.48 -19.14
CA ASN A 665 -25.57 -18.48 -18.93
C ASN A 665 -26.98 -18.98 -19.32
N ILE A 666 -27.07 -20.14 -19.98
CA ILE A 666 -28.32 -20.65 -20.57
C ILE A 666 -28.92 -21.81 -19.76
N GLU A 667 -28.07 -22.64 -19.14
CA GLU A 667 -28.50 -23.91 -18.54
C GLU A 667 -28.75 -23.81 -17.01
N GLY A 668 -28.15 -22.83 -16.33
CA GLY A 668 -28.26 -22.68 -14.87
C GLY A 668 -29.38 -21.74 -14.37
N SER A 669 -30.05 -20.99 -15.24
CA SER A 669 -31.06 -20.01 -14.81
C SER A 669 -32.46 -20.66 -14.66
N THR A 670 -32.72 -21.31 -13.53
CA THR A 670 -34.07 -21.74 -13.11
C THR A 670 -34.90 -20.58 -12.52
N GLY A 671 -34.35 -19.36 -12.45
CA GLY A 671 -35.05 -18.17 -11.96
C GLY A 671 -35.94 -17.50 -13.01
N ASN A 672 -36.99 -16.84 -12.51
CA ASN A 672 -37.97 -15.95 -13.17
C ASN A 672 -37.66 -15.56 -14.64
N ILE A 673 -38.63 -15.78 -15.54
CA ILE A 673 -38.55 -15.56 -17.00
C ILE A 673 -37.93 -14.19 -17.38
N LYS A 674 -38.20 -13.13 -16.61
CA LYS A 674 -37.61 -11.79 -16.81
C LYS A 674 -36.07 -11.78 -16.75
N ASN A 675 -35.47 -12.53 -15.84
CA ASN A 675 -34.01 -12.56 -15.67
C ASN A 675 -33.33 -13.33 -16.81
N LYS A 676 -34.03 -14.31 -17.40
CA LYS A 676 -33.51 -15.10 -18.53
C LYS A 676 -33.46 -14.28 -19.82
N THR A 677 -34.49 -13.48 -20.09
CA THR A 677 -34.53 -12.55 -21.23
C THR A 677 -33.46 -11.48 -21.13
N GLU A 678 -33.30 -10.85 -19.96
CA GLU A 678 -32.27 -9.82 -19.75
C GLU A 678 -30.84 -10.38 -19.87
N SER A 679 -30.62 -11.63 -19.45
CA SER A 679 -29.33 -12.32 -19.60
C SER A 679 -29.00 -12.63 -21.07
N GLN A 680 -29.98 -13.15 -21.83
CA GLN A 680 -29.83 -13.43 -23.25
C GLN A 680 -29.61 -12.15 -24.08
N GLU A 681 -30.27 -11.06 -23.72
CA GLU A 681 -30.11 -9.76 -24.38
C GLU A 681 -28.72 -9.15 -24.10
N LYS A 682 -28.23 -9.23 -22.85
CA LYS A 682 -26.85 -8.84 -22.50
C LYS A 682 -25.79 -9.69 -23.21
N LYS A 683 -26.07 -10.99 -23.39
CA LYS A 683 -25.21 -11.90 -24.16
C LYS A 683 -25.13 -11.45 -25.61
N LYS A 684 -26.29 -11.25 -26.26
CA LYS A 684 -26.36 -10.83 -27.66
C LYS A 684 -25.69 -9.46 -27.87
N GLN A 685 -25.92 -8.50 -26.96
CA GLN A 685 -25.25 -7.20 -27.01
C GLN A 685 -23.72 -7.30 -26.88
N LEU A 686 -23.22 -8.23 -26.06
CA LEU A 686 -21.78 -8.49 -25.93
C LEU A 686 -21.23 -9.11 -27.21
N GLU A 687 -21.90 -10.13 -27.76
CA GLU A 687 -21.51 -10.80 -29.00
C GLU A 687 -21.55 -9.82 -30.18
N ASP A 688 -22.64 -9.10 -30.39
CA ASP A 688 -22.80 -8.13 -31.48
C ASP A 688 -21.76 -7.01 -31.39
N ALA A 689 -21.45 -6.51 -30.19
CA ALA A 689 -20.48 -5.43 -30.01
C ALA A 689 -19.02 -5.88 -30.14
N VAL A 690 -18.72 -7.13 -29.78
CA VAL A 690 -17.36 -7.69 -29.90
C VAL A 690 -17.11 -8.22 -31.32
N LEU A 691 -18.15 -8.65 -32.03
CA LEU A 691 -18.07 -9.15 -33.41
C LEU A 691 -18.31 -8.05 -34.46
N ALA A 692 -18.73 -6.85 -34.05
CA ALA A 692 -18.72 -5.67 -34.90
C ALA A 692 -17.30 -5.41 -35.43
N LYS A 693 -17.19 -5.03 -36.71
CA LYS A 693 -15.93 -4.90 -37.48
C LYS A 693 -14.86 -3.96 -36.87
N ASP A 694 -15.18 -3.24 -35.80
CA ASP A 694 -14.30 -2.28 -35.14
C ASP A 694 -13.53 -2.86 -33.92
N VAL A 695 -13.83 -4.09 -33.47
CA VAL A 695 -13.10 -4.75 -32.39
C VAL A 695 -12.06 -5.71 -32.97
N ASN A 696 -10.84 -5.20 -33.15
CA ASN A 696 -9.70 -6.01 -33.58
C ASN A 696 -9.30 -7.01 -32.47
N MET A 697 -9.11 -8.29 -32.79
CA MET A 697 -8.60 -9.31 -31.85
C MET A 697 -7.27 -8.89 -31.19
N LYS A 698 -6.47 -8.05 -31.86
CA LYS A 698 -5.25 -7.43 -31.30
C LYS A 698 -5.50 -6.52 -30.09
N ASN A 699 -6.75 -6.09 -29.87
CA ASN A 699 -7.15 -5.28 -28.73
C ASN A 699 -7.61 -6.14 -27.54
N MET A 700 -7.71 -7.47 -27.70
CA MET A 700 -7.86 -8.37 -26.56
C MET A 700 -6.51 -8.54 -25.87
N ILE A 701 -6.49 -8.21 -24.59
CA ILE A 701 -5.28 -8.30 -23.78
C ILE A 701 -4.89 -9.78 -23.70
N LEU A 702 -3.65 -10.08 -24.15
CA LEU A 702 -2.99 -11.39 -24.05
C LEU A 702 -3.56 -12.52 -24.91
N LEU A 703 -4.42 -12.20 -25.87
CA LEU A 703 -4.98 -13.22 -26.76
C LEU A 703 -3.89 -13.90 -27.61
N GLU A 704 -2.97 -13.11 -28.17
CA GLU A 704 -1.86 -13.64 -28.98
C GLU A 704 -0.93 -14.54 -28.15
N ASP A 705 -0.57 -14.10 -26.93
CA ASP A 705 0.30 -14.85 -26.00
C ASP A 705 -0.36 -16.17 -25.55
N SER A 706 -1.66 -16.13 -25.26
CA SER A 706 -2.44 -17.32 -24.90
C SER A 706 -2.55 -18.32 -26.06
N ILE A 707 -2.83 -17.83 -27.28
CA ILE A 707 -2.88 -18.69 -28.48
C ILE A 707 -1.51 -19.34 -28.70
N LYS A 708 -0.42 -18.60 -28.52
CA LYS A 708 0.95 -19.11 -28.65
C LYS A 708 1.22 -20.20 -27.61
N PHE A 709 0.89 -19.98 -26.34
CA PHE A 709 1.03 -20.98 -25.28
C PHE A 709 0.33 -22.30 -25.62
N PHE A 710 -0.96 -22.25 -25.98
CA PHE A 710 -1.71 -23.48 -26.23
C PHE A 710 -1.25 -24.21 -27.49
N LYS A 711 -0.71 -23.49 -28.49
CA LYS A 711 -0.03 -24.10 -29.63
C LYS A 711 1.26 -24.81 -29.21
N GLU A 712 2.07 -24.19 -28.35
CA GLU A 712 3.31 -24.78 -27.84
C GLU A 712 3.05 -25.99 -26.92
N PHE A 713 2.06 -25.89 -26.02
CA PHE A 713 1.64 -26.94 -25.10
C PHE A 713 1.23 -28.23 -25.84
N THR A 714 0.54 -28.10 -26.97
CA THR A 714 0.03 -29.25 -27.73
C THR A 714 0.97 -29.74 -28.84
N GLY A 715 1.96 -28.94 -29.23
CA GLY A 715 2.97 -29.32 -30.23
C GLY A 715 4.09 -30.22 -29.68
N ASN A 716 4.27 -30.28 -28.36
CA ASN A 716 5.40 -30.96 -27.69
C ASN A 716 4.94 -32.04 -26.69
N ALA A 717 4.10 -32.98 -27.13
CA ALA A 717 3.52 -34.01 -26.27
C ALA A 717 4.54 -34.91 -25.54
N GLU A 718 5.76 -35.05 -26.06
CA GLU A 718 6.79 -35.94 -25.50
C GLU A 718 7.71 -35.28 -24.45
N ASN A 719 7.59 -33.96 -24.21
CA ASN A 719 8.50 -33.23 -23.32
C ASN A 719 7.76 -32.27 -22.35
N ILE A 720 6.50 -32.60 -22.04
CA ILE A 720 5.54 -31.73 -21.34
C ILE A 720 6.04 -31.34 -19.95
N ASN A 721 6.50 -32.25 -19.10
CA ASN A 721 6.62 -31.94 -17.67
C ASN A 721 7.71 -30.91 -17.28
N GLY A 722 8.83 -30.82 -18.00
CA GLY A 722 9.95 -29.96 -17.62
C GLY A 722 9.84 -28.52 -18.15
N LYS A 723 9.61 -28.39 -19.46
CA LYS A 723 9.53 -27.07 -20.13
C LYS A 723 8.19 -26.38 -19.94
N MET A 724 7.14 -27.13 -19.62
CA MET A 724 5.81 -26.55 -19.43
C MET A 724 5.71 -25.78 -18.12
N HIS A 725 6.30 -26.28 -17.03
CA HIS A 725 6.32 -25.54 -15.78
C HIS A 725 7.05 -24.21 -15.98
N GLU A 726 8.26 -24.24 -16.56
CA GLU A 726 9.02 -23.05 -16.94
C GLU A 726 8.21 -22.13 -17.87
N LYS A 727 7.53 -22.65 -18.90
CA LYS A 727 6.72 -21.82 -19.80
C LYS A 727 5.45 -21.27 -19.16
N MET A 728 4.85 -22.01 -18.24
CA MET A 728 3.72 -21.56 -17.43
C MET A 728 4.15 -20.49 -16.43
N GLU A 729 5.34 -20.62 -15.84
CA GLU A 729 5.93 -19.60 -14.99
C GLU A 729 6.33 -18.37 -15.82
N GLU A 730 6.97 -18.50 -16.99
CA GLU A 730 7.24 -17.38 -17.92
C GLU A 730 5.96 -16.67 -18.36
N LEU A 731 4.89 -17.42 -18.60
CA LEU A 731 3.62 -16.84 -18.95
C LEU A 731 2.96 -16.21 -17.74
N LYS A 732 2.91 -16.86 -16.58
CA LYS A 732 2.48 -16.22 -15.34
C LYS A 732 3.31 -14.95 -15.09
N GLU A 733 4.58 -14.97 -15.46
CA GLU A 733 5.53 -13.85 -15.43
C GLU A 733 5.08 -12.71 -16.35
N GLU A 734 4.88 -13.01 -17.63
CA GLU A 734 4.43 -12.07 -18.65
C GLU A 734 2.98 -11.57 -18.41
N PHE A 735 2.10 -12.47 -17.97
CA PHE A 735 0.73 -12.20 -17.52
C PHE A 735 0.75 -11.34 -16.27
N GLY A 736 1.74 -11.52 -15.40
CA GLY A 736 2.01 -10.69 -14.24
C GLY A 736 2.45 -9.30 -14.66
N GLU A 737 3.49 -9.15 -15.49
CA GLU A 737 3.95 -7.83 -15.96
C GLU A 737 2.83 -7.01 -16.61
N LYS A 738 2.05 -7.64 -17.51
CA LYS A 738 0.96 -6.97 -18.24
C LYS A 738 -0.35 -6.84 -17.45
N MET A 739 -0.52 -7.50 -16.29
CA MET A 739 -1.77 -7.48 -15.50
C MET A 739 -1.62 -7.37 -13.96
N VAL A 740 -0.44 -7.11 -13.36
CA VAL A 740 -0.17 -7.01 -11.89
C VAL A 740 -0.82 -5.79 -11.24
N THR A 741 -2.12 -5.75 -11.40
CA THR A 741 -2.93 -4.57 -11.18
C THR A 741 -4.39 -4.90 -10.90
N GLY A 742 -4.68 -6.17 -10.62
CA GLY A 742 -6.06 -6.60 -10.70
C GLY A 742 -6.36 -8.01 -10.25
N PHE A 743 -5.73 -8.55 -9.22
CA PHE A 743 -6.36 -9.62 -8.43
C PHE A 743 -5.93 -9.58 -6.98
#